data_AF-A0A834RJE7-F1
#
_entry.id   AF-A0A834RJE7-F1
#
_cell.length_a   1.000
_cell.length_b   1.000
_cell.length_c   1.000
_cell.angle_alpha   90.00
_cell.angle_beta   90.00
_cell.angle_gamma   90.00
#
_symmetry.space_group_name_H-M   'P 1'
#
loop_
_entity.id
_entity.type
_entity.pdbx_description
1 polymer ?
#
loop_
_entity_poly.entity_id
_entity_poly.type
_entity_poly.pdbx_seq_one_letter_code
_entity_poly.pdbx_strand_id
1 'polypeptide(L)'
;MKAAFSASQQGYPLKDAFILDSGSTTHICNDLSRIEDVRPSTPGDYIWAGSSKVWIRGYGAVTLTTEGSQDKQALHIVNVAWCPDFLCSLVSFRLLRRQGIWWDNREDPTSLRRWDGTIIAILSERHGQWIIEDTTPFDSAFHVRMNRTKRSPQRATAMLWHKRLGHPGPSAIEHLIQQSEGSKSKRQIRRALRLNDEGPGERIAIDFHEYEADSFTKEKSQMLITCRNSRYVWDFYFKDNRPARSIIRLLALFIQFMKKQFNITVKVIETDNEIVTVKQEVEKWCTSLSIRLEPSAPDTQAQNGGAERSGGVIKEKARAIRLDANLPWELWPEITRAAVYLYNRTPNYPNKWKSPYEIFFTRAAATNGIVTGPRRPNQAHLRAYGCKAFAMTDDTHRGKSRLQRLDPKAWIGYLVGYQSTNIYRIWIPSMAKVISTRDVVFNEDTIFNGKTEDLMDNLMHNTLEEIATWVRTVELPGTQSQQPETETFYEDDTTQEESPRTQKTRYHQGRKVVEAYLTPPPTPPPVALLVQGEVNNEDMTNMSNQSTSMTNPWAAAFMAGTESGHIGQHEGKPIDKAQVKRLLSKGIKPHRNQLPPLPTAYSKLEDHPLYEMFKEAEKTHLQSHQQMKSWTEVQASPVKRAGHQILDCMWVYTYKLDKHHRLIKCKARLVVRGDQQRNITSQDTYAATLAGRSFRMLMAIAAKYDLELKQYDVTNAFVHAAIDREIYMRMPKGYQKPGTLLKVRKALYGLRISPLLWQKEFTATLASIGFQQIPQEPCCMIKDGVIIFFYVDDIIVAYHSKQESEAMKAINRIQEKYACTGGDNLQWFLGVEVMRNRKQKTIQLSQAAYADKISQLASRQDIRHDTPMSGMELRPRSDLAEPSEINRYQRKIGSLLFAAVTTRPDIAFATSRLARFLVNPSTEHQDAADRVLLYLKKTESLALELGRGDGLEVASDASFADNTLDRKSSQGYAIKLFGGLIAWRASKQDTVTTSTTEAELLALSQVAKEAIFTSRLLKELQVNLSNPIITIKCDNTQTIRLVNEDVAKLQTKLRHVDIHNHWLRQEVTRKTIKVEYVPSDNMIADGFTKSLPANKWASFLDQLGLVKRKESPLKEAELEKLQEHLEGLYM
;
A
#
# COMPACT_ATOMS: atom_id res chain seq x y z
N MET A 1 -45.85 -6.08 -24.46
CA MET A 1 -46.43 -4.73 -24.68
C MET A 1 -46.71 -4.08 -23.32
N LYS A 2 -45.75 -3.32 -22.79
CA LYS A 2 -45.80 -2.28 -21.74
C LYS A 2 -44.35 -1.88 -21.48
N ALA A 3 -44.07 -0.60 -21.28
CA ALA A 3 -42.76 -0.04 -21.61
C ALA A 3 -41.76 -0.03 -20.44
N ALA A 4 -40.47 -0.05 -20.78
CA ALA A 4 -39.47 0.56 -19.91
C ALA A 4 -39.90 2.01 -19.62
N PHE A 5 -39.63 2.48 -18.39
CA PHE A 5 -40.20 3.68 -17.76
C PHE A 5 -41.62 3.56 -17.15
N SER A 6 -42.34 2.43 -17.27
CA SER A 6 -43.40 2.12 -16.29
C SER A 6 -42.80 1.54 -14.98
N ALA A 7 -41.85 2.27 -14.39
CA ALA A 7 -41.32 1.97 -13.07
C ALA A 7 -42.34 2.40 -12.00
N SER A 8 -42.46 1.62 -10.93
CA SER A 8 -43.25 1.98 -9.75
C SER A 8 -42.84 3.37 -9.20
N GLN A 9 -43.81 4.19 -8.78
CA GLN A 9 -43.61 5.59 -8.35
C GLN A 9 -42.79 5.79 -7.06
N GLN A 10 -42.05 4.78 -6.60
CA GLN A 10 -41.23 4.81 -5.40
C GLN A 10 -39.75 4.55 -5.75
N GLY A 11 -38.87 5.49 -5.36
CA GLY A 11 -37.45 5.20 -5.17
C GLY A 11 -36.42 5.83 -6.11
N TYR A 12 -36.78 6.64 -7.12
CA TYR A 12 -35.74 7.41 -7.86
C TYR A 12 -35.27 8.62 -7.01
N PRO A 13 -33.99 8.69 -6.59
CA PRO A 13 -33.56 9.61 -5.54
C PRO A 13 -33.44 11.07 -5.99
N LEU A 14 -33.49 11.34 -7.29
CA LEU A 14 -33.41 12.69 -7.88
C LEU A 14 -34.71 13.08 -8.60
N LYS A 15 -35.85 12.48 -8.22
CA LYS A 15 -37.14 12.68 -8.90
C LYS A 15 -37.55 14.15 -8.99
N ASP A 16 -37.35 14.86 -7.89
CA ASP A 16 -37.83 16.23 -7.68
C ASP A 16 -36.69 17.26 -7.85
N ALA A 17 -35.62 16.88 -8.54
CA ALA A 17 -34.44 17.72 -8.82
C ALA A 17 -34.30 18.03 -10.33
N PHE A 18 -33.61 19.14 -10.63
CA PHE A 18 -33.22 19.52 -12.00
C PHE A 18 -31.75 19.20 -12.26
N ILE A 19 -31.48 18.33 -13.24
CA ILE A 19 -30.11 17.95 -13.63
C ILE A 19 -29.69 18.60 -14.95
N LEU A 20 -28.40 18.93 -15.08
CA LEU A 20 -27.78 19.33 -16.34
C LEU A 20 -27.58 18.09 -17.21
N ASP A 21 -28.20 18.06 -18.39
CA ASP A 21 -27.94 17.04 -19.40
C ASP A 21 -27.34 17.66 -20.66
N SER A 22 -26.30 17.01 -21.19
CA SER A 22 -25.64 17.38 -22.44
C SER A 22 -26.24 16.66 -23.66
N GLY A 23 -26.96 15.55 -23.45
CA GLY A 23 -27.68 14.82 -24.50
C GLY A 23 -29.05 15.44 -24.84
N SER A 24 -29.78 15.95 -23.86
CA SER A 24 -31.11 16.51 -24.06
C SER A 24 -31.12 17.69 -25.05
N THR A 25 -32.08 17.64 -25.97
CA THR A 25 -32.35 18.68 -26.97
C THR A 25 -33.21 19.82 -26.44
N THR A 26 -33.89 19.65 -25.29
CA THR A 26 -34.78 20.66 -24.71
C THR A 26 -34.75 20.66 -23.17
N HIS A 27 -35.28 21.71 -22.55
CA HIS A 27 -35.57 21.71 -21.11
C HIS A 27 -36.84 20.88 -20.86
N ILE A 28 -36.85 20.05 -19.82
CA ILE A 28 -37.93 19.11 -19.50
C ILE A 28 -38.24 19.24 -18.01
N CYS A 29 -39.52 19.35 -17.64
CA CYS A 29 -39.97 19.28 -16.26
C CYS A 29 -41.00 18.15 -16.07
N ASN A 30 -40.85 17.37 -15.01
CA ASN A 30 -41.75 16.26 -14.67
C ASN A 30 -42.85 16.65 -13.65
N ASP A 31 -42.72 17.76 -12.94
CA ASP A 31 -43.77 18.29 -12.07
C ASP A 31 -44.46 19.51 -12.70
N LEU A 32 -45.79 19.52 -12.69
CA LEU A 32 -46.60 20.65 -13.15
C LEU A 32 -46.54 21.82 -12.15
N SER A 33 -46.36 21.56 -10.86
CA SER A 33 -46.38 22.61 -9.81
C SER A 33 -45.25 23.64 -9.97
N ARG A 34 -44.22 23.27 -10.73
CA ARG A 34 -43.01 24.07 -10.97
C ARG A 34 -43.02 24.88 -12.26
N ILE A 35 -44.09 24.84 -13.06
CA ILE A 35 -44.14 25.45 -14.39
C ILE A 35 -45.10 26.64 -14.41
N GLU A 36 -44.54 27.81 -14.69
CA GLU A 36 -45.23 29.09 -14.89
C GLU A 36 -45.71 29.21 -16.36
N ASP A 37 -46.83 29.91 -16.60
CA ASP A 37 -47.38 30.22 -17.93
C ASP A 37 -47.50 29.03 -18.90
N VAL A 38 -48.12 27.93 -18.44
CA VAL A 38 -48.29 26.70 -19.22
C VAL A 38 -49.23 26.92 -20.42
N ARG A 39 -48.66 27.00 -21.62
CA ARG A 39 -49.40 26.88 -22.89
C ARG A 39 -49.55 25.40 -23.31
N PRO A 40 -50.67 25.02 -23.97
CA PRO A 40 -50.81 23.68 -24.53
C PRO A 40 -49.73 23.38 -25.56
N SER A 41 -49.39 22.10 -25.73
CA SER A 41 -48.49 21.64 -26.81
C SER A 41 -49.23 21.53 -28.14
N THR A 42 -48.47 21.51 -29.24
CA THR A 42 -49.02 21.26 -30.58
C THR A 42 -49.39 19.78 -30.70
N PRO A 43 -50.54 19.42 -31.33
CA PRO A 43 -50.93 18.02 -31.46
C PRO A 43 -49.89 17.18 -32.22
N GLY A 44 -49.15 16.34 -31.49
CA GLY A 44 -48.06 15.52 -32.03
C GLY A 44 -46.69 15.75 -31.38
N ASP A 45 -46.53 16.71 -30.47
CA ASP A 45 -45.24 16.99 -29.82
C ASP A 45 -44.76 15.86 -28.89
N TYR A 46 -43.57 15.31 -29.15
CA TYR A 46 -42.92 14.29 -28.32
C TYR A 46 -41.39 14.45 -28.29
N ILE A 47 -40.77 13.87 -27.27
CA ILE A 47 -39.33 13.68 -27.13
C ILE A 47 -38.98 12.18 -27.15
N TRP A 48 -37.74 11.86 -27.52
CA TRP A 48 -37.20 10.49 -27.45
C TRP A 48 -36.46 10.27 -26.13
N ALA A 49 -36.80 9.18 -25.43
CA ALA A 49 -36.14 8.70 -24.22
C ALA A 49 -35.63 7.26 -24.48
N GLY A 50 -34.38 7.15 -24.96
CA GLY A 50 -33.86 5.89 -25.50
C GLY A 50 -34.67 5.46 -26.74
N SER A 51 -35.24 4.26 -26.71
CA SER A 51 -36.13 3.74 -27.76
C SER A 51 -37.61 4.09 -27.58
N SER A 52 -37.99 4.79 -26.51
CA SER A 52 -39.37 5.20 -26.21
C SER A 52 -39.66 6.63 -26.66
N LYS A 53 -40.87 6.90 -27.14
CA LYS A 53 -41.41 8.27 -27.26
C LYS A 53 -42.12 8.67 -25.97
N VAL A 54 -41.91 9.90 -25.51
CA VAL A 54 -42.66 10.50 -24.39
C VAL A 54 -43.32 11.79 -24.89
N TRP A 55 -44.63 11.91 -24.68
CA TRP A 55 -45.43 13.01 -25.19
C TRP A 55 -45.30 14.28 -24.33
N ILE A 56 -45.16 15.42 -24.99
CA ILE A 56 -45.08 16.72 -24.31
C ILE A 56 -46.52 17.21 -24.09
N ARG A 57 -46.89 17.46 -22.84
CA ARG A 57 -48.27 17.85 -22.47
C ARG A 57 -48.52 19.36 -22.45
N GLY A 58 -47.45 20.15 -22.54
CA GLY A 58 -47.48 21.61 -22.56
C GLY A 58 -46.07 22.20 -22.51
N TYR A 59 -45.97 23.52 -22.65
CA TYR A 59 -44.73 24.27 -22.49
C TYR A 59 -44.95 25.46 -21.56
N GLY A 60 -43.94 25.82 -20.76
CA GLY A 60 -43.99 27.04 -19.95
C GLY A 60 -42.61 27.59 -19.59
N ALA A 61 -42.55 28.40 -18.56
CA ALA A 61 -41.32 28.84 -17.91
C ALA A 61 -41.09 28.06 -16.60
N VAL A 62 -39.84 27.94 -16.17
CA VAL A 62 -39.48 27.44 -14.84
C VAL A 62 -38.41 28.36 -14.26
N THR A 63 -38.66 28.84 -13.05
CA THR A 63 -37.65 29.54 -12.24
C THR A 63 -36.84 28.51 -11.44
N LEU A 64 -35.54 28.39 -11.73
CA LEU A 64 -34.61 27.54 -10.97
C LEU A 64 -33.80 28.37 -9.97
N THR A 65 -33.71 27.91 -8.72
CA THR A 65 -32.88 28.53 -7.68
C THR A 65 -31.46 27.99 -7.74
N THR A 66 -30.49 28.79 -8.18
CA THR A 66 -29.09 28.38 -8.36
C THR A 66 -28.14 29.09 -7.40
N GLU A 67 -26.99 28.46 -7.13
CA GLU A 67 -25.95 29.00 -6.26
C GLU A 67 -24.88 29.72 -7.10
N GLY A 68 -24.87 31.06 -7.04
CA GLY A 68 -23.90 31.91 -7.72
C GLY A 68 -22.63 32.17 -6.90
N SER A 69 -21.80 33.11 -7.35
CA SER A 69 -20.51 33.43 -6.69
C SER A 69 -20.63 34.17 -5.36
N GLN A 70 -21.74 34.88 -5.10
CA GLN A 70 -21.93 35.69 -3.88
C GLN A 70 -23.33 35.57 -3.24
N ASP A 71 -24.36 35.15 -3.97
CA ASP A 71 -25.73 34.96 -3.45
C ASP A 71 -26.50 33.89 -4.25
N LYS A 72 -27.69 33.50 -3.76
CA LYS A 72 -28.64 32.70 -4.55
C LYS A 72 -29.17 33.51 -5.74
N GLN A 73 -29.16 32.93 -6.93
CA GLN A 73 -29.64 33.55 -8.17
C GLN A 73 -30.86 32.78 -8.71
N ALA A 74 -31.73 33.49 -9.41
CA ALA A 74 -32.85 32.88 -10.14
C ALA A 74 -32.45 32.68 -11.61
N LEU A 75 -32.33 31.43 -12.04
CA LEU A 75 -32.14 31.06 -13.43
C LEU A 75 -33.51 30.74 -14.04
N HIS A 76 -34.15 31.76 -14.60
CA HIS A 76 -35.38 31.61 -15.36
C HIS A 76 -35.10 30.94 -16.71
N ILE A 77 -35.67 29.75 -16.95
CA ILE A 77 -35.62 29.05 -18.23
C ILE A 77 -37.02 29.00 -18.86
N VAL A 78 -37.09 29.19 -20.19
CA VAL A 78 -38.35 29.33 -20.94
C VAL A 78 -38.47 28.29 -22.05
N ASN A 79 -39.71 27.97 -22.44
CA ASN A 79 -40.05 26.83 -23.32
C ASN A 79 -39.66 25.47 -22.72
N VAL A 80 -39.84 25.31 -21.41
CA VAL A 80 -39.66 24.02 -20.72
C VAL A 80 -40.81 23.09 -21.07
N ALA A 81 -40.50 21.90 -21.58
CA ALA A 81 -41.48 20.90 -21.97
C ALA A 81 -42.00 20.12 -20.75
N TRP A 82 -43.32 20.15 -20.51
CA TRP A 82 -43.93 19.39 -19.44
C TRP A 82 -44.12 17.92 -19.85
N CYS A 83 -43.40 17.02 -19.18
CA CYS A 83 -43.41 15.58 -19.42
C CYS A 83 -43.49 14.83 -18.07
N PRO A 84 -44.69 14.65 -17.47
CA PRO A 84 -44.81 14.05 -16.14
C PRO A 84 -44.42 12.56 -16.08
N ASP A 85 -44.24 11.92 -17.23
CA ASP A 85 -43.78 10.55 -17.37
C ASP A 85 -42.23 10.42 -17.35
N PHE A 86 -41.49 11.52 -17.10
CA PHE A 86 -40.03 11.52 -16.89
C PHE A 86 -39.64 11.27 -15.43
N LEU A 87 -38.54 10.52 -15.21
CA LEU A 87 -38.06 10.19 -13.86
C LEU A 87 -37.55 11.40 -13.07
N CYS A 88 -37.03 12.43 -13.73
CA CYS A 88 -36.55 13.69 -13.14
C CYS A 88 -36.63 14.83 -14.17
N SER A 89 -36.43 16.07 -13.71
CA SER A 89 -36.40 17.24 -14.59
C SER A 89 -35.01 17.47 -15.19
N LEU A 90 -34.94 17.82 -16.48
CA LEU A 90 -33.70 17.96 -17.25
C LEU A 90 -33.52 19.39 -17.78
N VAL A 91 -32.30 19.91 -17.68
CA VAL A 91 -31.89 21.19 -18.28
C VAL A 91 -30.90 20.90 -19.41
N SER A 92 -31.27 21.22 -20.65
CA SER A 92 -30.39 21.06 -21.80
C SER A 92 -29.21 22.04 -21.73
N PHE A 93 -27.99 21.50 -21.60
CA PHE A 93 -26.76 22.28 -21.74
C PHE A 93 -26.66 22.95 -23.12
N ARG A 94 -27.18 22.30 -24.17
CA ARG A 94 -27.19 22.84 -25.53
C ARG A 94 -27.99 24.14 -25.63
N LEU A 95 -29.09 24.27 -24.89
CA LEU A 95 -29.89 25.51 -24.86
C LEU A 95 -29.23 26.59 -23.99
N LEU A 96 -28.72 26.24 -22.80
CA LEU A 96 -27.94 27.17 -21.96
C LEU A 96 -26.77 27.79 -22.74
N ARG A 97 -26.03 26.98 -23.52
CA ARG A 97 -24.92 27.48 -24.35
C ARG A 97 -25.36 28.49 -25.41
N ARG A 98 -26.59 28.40 -25.94
CA ARG A 98 -27.15 29.40 -26.86
C ARG A 98 -27.56 30.70 -26.16
N GLN A 99 -27.76 30.67 -24.84
CA GLN A 99 -28.00 31.84 -23.99
C GLN A 99 -26.69 32.47 -23.45
N GLY A 100 -25.53 32.05 -23.96
CA GLY A 100 -24.21 32.55 -23.49
C GLY A 100 -23.75 31.95 -22.15
N ILE A 101 -24.30 30.79 -21.77
CA ILE A 101 -23.99 30.10 -20.51
C ILE A 101 -23.20 28.82 -20.80
N TRP A 102 -21.95 28.76 -20.38
CA TRP A 102 -21.07 27.60 -20.59
C TRP A 102 -20.77 26.82 -19.31
N TRP A 103 -20.62 25.52 -19.46
CA TRP A 103 -20.19 24.61 -18.40
C TRP A 103 -18.65 24.60 -18.34
N ASP A 104 -18.12 25.17 -17.27
CA ASP A 104 -16.71 25.17 -16.92
C ASP A 104 -16.43 24.03 -15.94
N ASN A 105 -15.76 22.99 -16.45
CA ASN A 105 -15.40 21.77 -15.74
C ASN A 105 -13.92 21.73 -15.31
N ARG A 106 -13.22 22.87 -15.35
CA ARG A 106 -11.80 22.99 -14.94
C ARG A 106 -11.62 23.05 -13.42
N GLU A 107 -12.69 23.30 -12.67
CA GLU A 107 -12.74 23.37 -11.22
C GLU A 107 -13.78 22.36 -10.67
N ASP A 108 -13.56 21.88 -9.44
CA ASP A 108 -14.48 20.99 -8.70
C ASP A 108 -14.96 21.70 -7.42
N PRO A 109 -16.28 21.87 -7.19
CA PRO A 109 -17.40 21.53 -8.08
C PRO A 109 -17.42 22.34 -9.38
N THR A 110 -17.90 21.71 -10.45
CA THR A 110 -18.00 22.33 -11.78
C THR A 110 -19.07 23.43 -11.83
N SER A 111 -19.04 24.32 -12.81
CA SER A 111 -19.86 25.55 -12.79
C SER A 111 -20.44 25.94 -14.14
N LEU A 112 -21.65 26.49 -14.14
CA LEU A 112 -22.23 27.22 -15.28
C LEU A 112 -21.86 28.72 -15.15
N ARG A 113 -21.23 29.27 -16.18
CA ARG A 113 -20.74 30.65 -16.22
C ARG A 113 -21.23 31.42 -17.44
N ARG A 114 -21.38 32.74 -17.28
CA ARG A 114 -21.52 33.70 -18.40
C ARG A 114 -20.16 33.99 -19.05
N TRP A 115 -20.21 34.70 -20.18
CA TRP A 115 -19.04 35.05 -20.96
C TRP A 115 -18.08 36.04 -20.28
N ASP A 116 -18.61 36.86 -19.37
CA ASP A 116 -17.87 37.75 -18.47
C ASP A 116 -17.14 37.00 -17.32
N GLY A 117 -17.33 35.67 -17.22
CA GLY A 117 -16.76 34.81 -16.17
C GLY A 117 -17.65 34.63 -14.93
N THR A 118 -18.79 35.33 -14.85
CA THR A 118 -19.73 35.28 -13.72
C THR A 118 -20.33 33.89 -13.56
N ILE A 119 -20.26 33.34 -12.35
CA ILE A 119 -20.86 32.04 -12.00
C ILE A 119 -22.35 32.21 -11.74
N ILE A 120 -23.17 31.48 -12.50
CA ILE A 120 -24.65 31.47 -12.40
C ILE A 120 -25.12 30.33 -11.49
N ALA A 121 -24.51 29.15 -11.67
CA ALA A 121 -24.82 27.95 -10.90
C ALA A 121 -23.55 27.14 -10.68
N ILE A 122 -23.32 26.72 -9.44
CA ILE A 122 -22.37 25.66 -9.10
C ILE A 122 -23.11 24.33 -9.16
N LEU A 123 -22.58 23.36 -9.93
CA LEU A 123 -23.21 22.06 -10.13
C LEU A 123 -22.72 21.07 -9.08
N SER A 124 -23.64 20.34 -8.44
CA SER A 124 -23.28 19.27 -7.50
C SER A 124 -23.48 17.90 -8.13
N GLU A 125 -22.48 17.03 -8.08
CA GLU A 125 -22.65 15.65 -8.55
C GLU A 125 -23.32 14.79 -7.46
N ARG A 126 -24.42 14.13 -7.80
CA ARG A 126 -24.99 13.03 -6.99
C ARG A 126 -25.43 11.90 -7.91
N HIS A 127 -25.28 10.66 -7.46
CA HIS A 127 -25.67 9.46 -8.21
C HIS A 127 -25.10 9.38 -9.65
N GLY A 128 -23.96 10.04 -9.92
CA GLY A 128 -23.35 10.11 -11.26
C GLY A 128 -23.96 11.17 -12.19
N GLN A 129 -24.72 12.14 -11.66
CA GLN A 129 -25.42 13.17 -12.43
C GLN A 129 -25.17 14.57 -11.84
N TRP A 130 -25.08 15.57 -12.72
CA TRP A 130 -24.83 16.98 -12.37
C TRP A 130 -26.14 17.70 -12.05
N ILE A 131 -26.35 18.08 -10.79
CA ILE A 131 -27.57 18.77 -10.33
C ILE A 131 -27.36 20.29 -10.40
N ILE A 132 -28.36 20.99 -10.94
CA ILE A 132 -28.45 22.47 -10.96
C ILE A 132 -29.27 22.97 -9.76
N GLU A 133 -30.39 22.30 -9.46
CA GLU A 133 -31.26 22.63 -8.33
C GLU A 133 -31.79 21.34 -7.69
N ASP A 134 -31.75 21.29 -6.36
CA ASP A 134 -32.13 20.16 -5.52
C ASP A 134 -33.34 20.56 -4.66
N THR A 135 -34.55 20.31 -5.14
CA THR A 135 -35.80 20.73 -4.47
C THR A 135 -36.21 19.80 -3.33
N THR A 136 -35.27 19.41 -2.46
CA THR A 136 -35.61 18.81 -1.17
C THR A 136 -36.32 19.84 -0.29
N PRO A 137 -37.47 19.52 0.35
CA PRO A 137 -38.10 20.44 1.29
C PRO A 137 -37.14 20.78 2.44
N PHE A 138 -37.15 22.06 2.86
CA PHE A 138 -36.27 22.60 3.90
C PHE A 138 -36.42 21.76 5.19
N ASP A 139 -35.34 21.31 5.85
CA ASP A 139 -34.40 22.17 6.58
C ASP A 139 -33.34 22.96 5.78
N SER A 140 -33.45 24.28 5.83
CA SER A 140 -32.33 25.23 5.64
C SER A 140 -31.34 25.13 6.80
N ALA A 141 -30.01 25.20 6.65
CA ALA A 141 -29.15 25.59 5.52
C ALA A 141 -27.74 24.96 5.71
N PHE A 142 -27.01 24.51 4.67
CA PHE A 142 -26.28 25.33 3.66
C PHE A 142 -25.36 26.43 4.31
N HIS A 143 -24.10 26.69 3.92
CA HIS A 143 -23.25 26.32 2.77
C HIS A 143 -21.74 26.13 3.15
N VAL A 144 -21.07 25.18 2.50
CA VAL A 144 -19.82 25.28 1.66
C VAL A 144 -18.44 25.72 2.22
N ARG A 145 -17.37 25.05 1.69
CA ARG A 145 -15.89 25.32 1.66
C ARG A 145 -15.12 25.33 3.00
N MET A 146 -14.11 24.48 3.20
CA MET A 146 -12.81 24.52 2.48
C MET A 146 -12.12 23.14 2.31
N ASN A 147 -11.05 23.11 1.50
CA ASN A 147 -10.28 21.91 1.13
C ASN A 147 -9.33 21.37 2.21
N ARG A 148 -9.45 20.07 2.54
CA ARG A 148 -8.33 19.17 2.93
C ARG A 148 -8.79 17.71 2.94
N THR A 149 -8.00 16.80 2.36
CA THR A 149 -8.28 15.34 2.50
C THR A 149 -7.87 14.82 3.89
N LYS A 150 -8.68 15.16 4.90
CA LYS A 150 -8.71 14.49 6.20
C LYS A 150 -9.12 13.02 6.01
N ARG A 151 -8.93 12.19 7.03
CA ARG A 151 -9.55 10.86 7.08
C ARG A 151 -11.07 10.98 6.96
N SER A 152 -11.70 9.98 6.36
CA SER A 152 -13.14 9.74 6.53
C SER A 152 -13.49 9.72 8.02
N PRO A 153 -14.44 10.56 8.49
CA PRO A 153 -15.04 10.39 9.79
C PRO A 153 -15.80 9.06 9.82
N GLN A 154 -15.76 8.34 10.94
CA GLN A 154 -16.76 7.29 11.18
C GLN A 154 -18.13 7.96 11.23
N ARG A 155 -19.07 7.52 10.38
CA ARG A 155 -20.49 7.82 10.56
C ARG A 155 -20.90 7.22 11.92
N ALA A 156 -21.37 8.08 12.82
CA ALA A 156 -21.64 7.74 14.21
C ALA A 156 -22.91 8.48 14.64
N THR A 157 -23.77 7.81 15.39
CA THR A 157 -25.05 8.36 15.86
C THR A 157 -24.82 9.51 16.84
N ALA A 158 -25.84 10.36 17.05
CA ALA A 158 -25.79 11.42 18.05
C ALA A 158 -25.48 10.88 19.46
N MET A 159 -25.98 9.67 19.78
CA MET A 159 -25.69 8.97 21.04
C MET A 159 -24.21 8.58 21.16
N LEU A 160 -23.59 8.07 20.09
CA LEU A 160 -22.16 7.74 20.10
C LEU A 160 -21.29 9.00 20.20
N TRP A 161 -21.70 10.14 19.61
CA TRP A 161 -21.03 11.42 19.82
C TRP A 161 -21.21 11.99 21.24
N HIS A 162 -22.37 11.81 21.85
CA HIS A 162 -22.63 12.13 23.26
C HIS A 162 -21.66 11.36 24.18
N LYS A 163 -21.51 10.04 24.00
CA LYS A 163 -20.53 9.21 24.74
C LYS A 163 -19.07 9.63 24.47
N ARG A 164 -18.69 9.87 23.21
CA ARG A 164 -17.31 10.29 22.81
C ARG A 164 -16.86 11.64 23.37
N LEU A 165 -17.79 12.54 23.67
CA LEU A 165 -17.52 13.87 24.25
C LEU A 165 -17.79 13.94 25.76
N GLY A 166 -18.12 12.79 26.36
CA GLY A 166 -18.37 12.62 27.78
C GLY A 166 -19.63 13.32 28.25
N HIS A 167 -20.77 12.95 27.70
CA HIS A 167 -22.10 13.46 28.05
C HIS A 167 -22.27 14.99 27.98
N PRO A 168 -21.92 15.66 26.86
CA PRO A 168 -22.39 17.01 26.63
C PRO A 168 -23.92 17.02 26.50
N GLY A 169 -24.58 18.01 27.12
CA GLY A 169 -26.03 18.19 26.95
C GLY A 169 -26.43 18.48 25.49
N PRO A 170 -27.69 18.22 25.08
CA PRO A 170 -28.13 18.25 23.68
C PRO A 170 -27.68 19.50 22.91
N SER A 171 -27.88 20.69 23.48
CA SER A 171 -27.49 21.95 22.82
C SER A 171 -25.98 22.12 22.58
N ALA A 172 -25.12 21.44 23.34
CA ALA A 172 -23.69 21.43 23.05
C ALA A 172 -23.33 20.48 21.90
N ILE A 173 -24.15 19.46 21.63
CA ILE A 173 -24.03 18.58 20.45
C ILE A 173 -24.52 19.34 19.20
N GLU A 174 -25.68 19.99 19.27
CA GLU A 174 -26.22 20.86 18.21
C GLU A 174 -25.23 21.95 17.76
N HIS A 175 -24.41 22.47 18.69
CA HIS A 175 -23.41 23.50 18.41
C HIS A 175 -21.99 22.97 18.13
N LEU A 176 -21.73 21.67 18.32
CA LEU A 176 -20.51 20.99 17.85
C LEU A 176 -20.39 21.03 16.32
N ILE A 177 -21.53 20.84 15.68
CA ILE A 177 -21.76 20.81 14.24
C ILE A 177 -21.42 22.19 13.61
N GLN A 178 -21.61 23.27 14.38
CA GLN A 178 -21.33 24.67 13.99
C GLN A 178 -19.85 25.07 14.11
N GLN A 179 -19.12 24.53 15.10
CA GLN A 179 -17.70 24.86 15.35
C GLN A 179 -16.70 23.79 14.89
N SER A 180 -17.20 22.76 14.23
CA SER A 180 -16.46 21.95 13.25
C SER A 180 -16.97 22.30 11.84
N GLU A 181 -16.80 21.43 10.84
CA GLU A 181 -17.16 21.71 9.44
C GLU A 181 -18.57 21.17 9.08
N GLY A 182 -19.65 21.84 9.54
CA GLY A 182 -20.92 21.93 8.78
C GLY A 182 -22.27 21.78 9.53
N SER A 183 -23.09 22.86 9.52
CA SER A 183 -24.52 23.01 9.95
C SER A 183 -24.80 23.65 11.35
N LYS A 184 -26.07 23.91 11.75
CA LYS A 184 -26.64 25.06 12.56
C LYS A 184 -27.81 24.61 13.50
N SER A 185 -28.46 25.32 14.47
CA SER A 185 -28.38 26.56 15.33
C SER A 185 -29.67 26.56 16.26
N LYS A 186 -30.08 27.42 17.24
CA LYS A 186 -29.67 28.70 17.94
C LYS A 186 -30.64 28.97 19.17
N ARG A 187 -30.19 29.29 20.42
CA ARG A 187 -30.87 30.25 21.37
C ARG A 187 -29.99 30.69 22.59
N GLN A 188 -30.53 31.51 23.52
CA GLN A 188 -29.76 32.52 24.29
C GLN A 188 -30.47 33.06 25.58
N ILE A 189 -29.73 33.24 26.70
CA ILE A 189 -30.08 34.09 27.89
C ILE A 189 -28.81 34.80 28.44
N ARG A 190 -28.91 36.02 29.00
CA ARG A 190 -27.79 36.84 29.54
C ARG A 190 -27.69 36.84 31.07
N ARG A 191 -26.46 36.90 31.60
CA ARG A 191 -26.07 37.59 32.86
C ARG A 191 -24.70 38.25 32.64
N ALA A 192 -24.45 39.42 33.23
CA ALA A 192 -23.25 40.23 32.95
C ALA A 192 -21.97 39.71 33.64
N LEU A 193 -20.81 40.21 33.20
CA LEU A 193 -19.47 39.90 33.72
C LEU A 193 -18.67 41.21 33.83
N ARG A 194 -17.64 41.23 34.70
CA ARG A 194 -16.64 42.31 34.75
C ARG A 194 -15.89 42.42 33.40
N LEU A 195 -15.33 43.61 33.12
CA LEU A 195 -14.61 43.91 31.87
C LEU A 195 -13.44 42.94 31.64
N ASN A 196 -13.16 42.61 30.37
CA ASN A 196 -12.31 41.48 29.96
C ASN A 196 -11.30 41.88 28.87
N ASP A 197 -10.59 42.99 29.09
CA ASP A 197 -9.64 43.59 28.13
C ASP A 197 -8.17 43.42 28.55
N GLU A 198 -7.81 42.19 28.93
CA GLU A 198 -6.42 41.72 29.08
C GLU A 198 -6.22 40.46 28.20
N GLY A 199 -4.97 40.19 27.81
CA GLY A 199 -4.62 39.24 26.76
C GLY A 199 -4.89 37.75 27.09
N PRO A 200 -4.83 36.86 26.08
CA PRO A 200 -4.99 35.42 26.30
C PRO A 200 -3.92 34.93 27.29
N GLY A 201 -4.36 34.33 28.40
CA GLY A 201 -3.46 33.78 29.42
C GLY A 201 -2.73 34.79 30.31
N GLU A 202 -2.92 36.10 30.12
CA GLU A 202 -2.31 37.12 30.99
C GLU A 202 -2.97 37.15 32.39
N ARG A 203 -4.26 36.84 32.44
CA ARG A 203 -5.08 36.70 33.66
C ARG A 203 -5.58 35.27 33.81
N ILE A 204 -5.20 34.63 34.90
CA ILE A 204 -5.61 33.26 35.28
C ILE A 204 -6.27 33.26 36.65
N ALA A 205 -7.06 32.23 36.93
CA ALA A 205 -7.60 31.93 38.25
C ALA A 205 -7.20 30.52 38.69
N ILE A 206 -6.95 30.33 39.98
CA ILE A 206 -6.55 29.05 40.59
C ILE A 206 -7.66 28.56 41.53
N ASP A 207 -7.99 27.27 41.43
CA ASP A 207 -9.05 26.60 42.17
C ASP A 207 -8.54 25.22 42.64
N PHE A 208 -8.80 24.83 43.89
CA PHE A 208 -8.25 23.63 44.54
C PHE A 208 -9.34 22.62 44.91
N HIS A 209 -8.99 21.35 44.79
CA HIS A 209 -9.91 20.23 44.91
C HIS A 209 -9.27 19.08 45.67
N GLU A 210 -9.89 18.66 46.76
CA GLU A 210 -9.42 17.53 47.57
C GLU A 210 -10.35 16.32 47.41
N TYR A 211 -9.77 15.12 47.50
CA TYR A 211 -10.44 13.84 47.27
C TYR A 211 -9.90 12.80 48.26
N GLU A 212 -10.68 11.77 48.54
CA GLU A 212 -10.29 10.71 49.47
C GLU A 212 -9.08 9.91 48.98
N ALA A 213 -8.23 9.52 49.94
CA ALA A 213 -6.84 9.19 49.70
C ALA A 213 -6.58 7.68 49.50
N ASP A 214 -7.34 7.04 48.61
CA ASP A 214 -7.18 5.61 48.28
C ASP A 214 -7.17 5.36 46.75
N SER A 215 -6.26 6.04 46.06
CA SER A 215 -6.14 6.03 44.59
C SER A 215 -4.92 5.26 44.08
N PHE A 216 -5.10 4.51 42.98
CA PHE A 216 -4.02 3.73 42.34
C PHE A 216 -2.79 4.59 41.94
N THR A 217 -2.95 5.91 41.79
CA THR A 217 -1.87 6.85 41.43
C THR A 217 -1.19 7.52 42.64
N LYS A 218 -1.72 7.32 43.86
CA LYS A 218 -1.32 8.01 45.11
C LYS A 218 -1.50 9.53 45.06
N GLU A 219 -2.52 10.01 44.37
CA GLU A 219 -2.85 11.43 44.24
C GLU A 219 -4.02 11.76 45.17
N LYS A 220 -3.97 12.91 45.87
CA LYS A 220 -4.92 13.31 46.93
C LYS A 220 -5.65 14.63 46.65
N SER A 221 -5.02 15.53 45.89
CA SER A 221 -5.62 16.81 45.55
C SER A 221 -5.25 17.25 44.13
N GLN A 222 -6.06 18.14 43.60
CA GLN A 222 -5.99 18.68 42.25
C GLN A 222 -6.03 20.21 42.30
N MET A 223 -5.33 20.86 41.38
CA MET A 223 -5.40 22.29 41.13
C MET A 223 -5.80 22.53 39.67
N LEU A 224 -6.79 23.39 39.48
CA LEU A 224 -7.27 23.82 38.16
C LEU A 224 -6.84 25.27 37.95
N ILE A 225 -6.02 25.52 36.92
CA ILE A 225 -5.69 26.87 36.46
C ILE A 225 -6.62 27.21 35.29
N THR A 226 -7.45 28.24 35.43
CA THR A 226 -8.42 28.66 34.41
C THR A 226 -8.06 30.03 33.84
N CYS A 227 -7.78 30.13 32.54
CA CYS A 227 -7.62 31.43 31.87
C CYS A 227 -8.97 32.15 31.79
N ARG A 228 -9.12 33.34 32.41
CA ARG A 228 -10.40 34.08 32.42
C ARG A 228 -10.88 34.46 31.01
N ASN A 229 -9.96 34.90 30.14
CA ASN A 229 -10.23 35.38 28.78
C ASN A 229 -10.78 34.29 27.82
N SER A 230 -10.40 33.02 28.03
CA SER A 230 -10.74 31.89 27.11
C SER A 230 -11.54 30.76 27.76
N ARG A 231 -11.57 30.70 29.10
CA ARG A 231 -11.99 29.55 29.91
C ARG A 231 -11.22 28.25 29.61
N TYR A 232 -10.00 28.36 29.08
CA TYR A 232 -9.12 27.20 28.96
C TYR A 232 -8.63 26.80 30.36
N VAL A 233 -8.72 25.50 30.67
CA VAL A 233 -8.34 24.92 31.97
C VAL A 233 -7.12 24.02 31.83
N TRP A 234 -6.12 24.22 32.68
CA TRP A 234 -4.98 23.32 32.87
C TRP A 234 -5.09 22.63 34.23
N ASP A 235 -4.80 21.33 34.28
CA ASP A 235 -5.06 20.47 35.43
C ASP A 235 -3.80 19.85 36.03
N PHE A 236 -3.65 19.99 37.34
CA PHE A 236 -2.46 19.60 38.09
C PHE A 236 -2.85 18.79 39.32
N TYR A 237 -1.95 17.91 39.78
CA TYR A 237 -2.27 16.91 40.82
C TYR A 237 -1.12 16.81 41.82
N PHE A 238 -1.45 16.68 43.10
CA PHE A 238 -0.50 16.54 44.20
C PHE A 238 -0.73 15.23 44.95
N LYS A 239 0.37 14.64 45.43
CA LYS A 239 0.38 13.43 46.28
C LYS A 239 0.41 13.77 47.77
N ASP A 240 0.93 14.95 48.07
CA ASP A 240 1.12 15.50 49.41
C ASP A 240 0.05 16.58 49.70
N ASN A 241 -0.02 17.03 50.96
CA ASN A 241 -0.97 18.05 51.43
C ASN A 241 -0.55 19.49 51.01
N ARG A 242 -0.36 19.70 49.70
CA ARG A 242 -0.15 20.99 49.02
C ARG A 242 0.87 21.91 49.74
N PRO A 243 2.14 21.49 49.93
CA PRO A 243 3.18 22.34 50.52
C PRO A 243 3.57 23.48 49.57
N ALA A 244 3.85 24.67 50.12
CA ALA A 244 4.05 25.91 49.34
C ALA A 244 5.14 25.78 48.26
N ARG A 245 6.27 25.14 48.59
CA ARG A 245 7.38 24.84 47.66
C ARG A 245 6.93 24.06 46.42
N SER A 246 6.00 23.13 46.54
CA SER A 246 5.47 22.35 45.41
C SER A 246 4.51 23.18 44.54
N ILE A 247 3.73 24.09 45.15
CA ILE A 247 2.90 25.05 44.41
C ILE A 247 3.80 26.02 43.63
N ILE A 248 4.81 26.61 44.28
CA ILE A 248 5.81 27.51 43.67
C ILE A 248 6.51 26.84 42.49
N ARG A 249 7.05 25.62 42.67
CA ARG A 249 7.75 24.88 41.61
C ARG A 249 6.85 24.64 40.39
N LEU A 250 5.57 24.36 40.62
CA LEU A 250 4.61 24.10 39.56
C LEU A 250 4.20 25.39 38.83
N LEU A 251 3.91 26.46 39.56
CA LEU A 251 3.61 27.77 38.97
C LEU A 251 4.81 28.33 38.18
N ALA A 252 6.04 28.14 38.67
CA ALA A 252 7.26 28.51 37.95
C ALA A 252 7.35 27.82 36.59
N LEU A 253 7.12 26.49 36.57
CA LEU A 253 7.10 25.70 35.34
C LEU A 253 5.94 26.11 34.41
N PHE A 254 4.76 26.43 34.95
CA PHE A 254 3.62 26.90 34.17
C PHE A 254 3.88 28.27 33.52
N ILE A 255 4.41 29.24 34.27
CA ILE A 255 4.75 30.57 33.75
C ILE A 255 5.88 30.49 32.71
N GLN A 256 6.90 29.66 32.97
CA GLN A 256 7.97 29.39 31.99
C GLN A 256 7.43 28.73 30.72
N PHE A 257 6.50 27.78 30.84
CA PHE A 257 5.80 27.12 29.73
C PHE A 257 4.99 28.12 28.90
N MET A 258 4.16 28.96 29.54
CA MET A 258 3.38 30.00 28.86
C MET A 258 4.27 30.99 28.09
N LYS A 259 5.38 31.43 28.70
CA LYS A 259 6.35 32.33 28.08
C LYS A 259 7.13 31.68 26.94
N LYS A 260 7.52 30.39 27.06
CA LYS A 260 8.31 29.70 26.03
C LYS A 260 7.50 29.10 24.88
N GLN A 261 6.26 28.68 25.11
CA GLN A 261 5.41 28.05 24.08
C GLN A 261 4.49 29.03 23.37
N PHE A 262 4.06 30.10 24.05
CA PHE A 262 3.06 31.04 23.53
C PHE A 262 3.48 32.52 23.61
N ASN A 263 4.66 32.82 24.13
CA ASN A 263 5.14 34.18 24.39
C ASN A 263 4.21 35.00 25.31
N ILE A 264 3.38 34.32 26.12
CA ILE A 264 2.44 34.94 27.05
C ILE A 264 3.14 35.10 28.41
N THR A 265 3.11 36.31 28.96
CA THR A 265 3.51 36.57 30.35
C THR A 265 2.26 36.66 31.21
N VAL A 266 2.19 35.86 32.28
CA VAL A 266 1.12 35.96 33.28
C VAL A 266 1.34 37.25 34.08
N LYS A 267 0.31 38.10 34.15
CA LYS A 267 0.31 39.38 34.86
C LYS A 267 -0.50 39.32 36.15
N VAL A 268 -1.61 38.58 36.13
CA VAL A 268 -2.56 38.50 37.24
C VAL A 268 -2.95 37.06 37.53
N ILE A 269 -2.96 36.71 38.82
CA ILE A 269 -3.46 35.44 39.35
C ILE A 269 -4.56 35.72 40.36
N GLU A 270 -5.78 35.29 40.04
CA GLU A 270 -6.92 35.29 40.96
C GLU A 270 -6.90 34.01 41.79
N THR A 271 -7.05 34.10 43.11
CA THR A 271 -7.06 32.93 44.01
C THR A 271 -8.09 33.13 45.11
N ASP A 272 -8.59 32.04 45.69
CA ASP A 272 -9.24 32.14 46.99
C ASP A 272 -8.19 32.38 48.10
N ASN A 273 -8.65 32.79 49.28
CA ASN A 273 -7.79 33.31 50.35
C ASN A 273 -6.75 32.31 50.87
N GLU A 274 -6.93 31.00 50.66
CA GLU A 274 -6.03 29.95 51.13
C GLU A 274 -4.55 30.17 50.76
N ILE A 275 -4.26 30.67 49.55
CA ILE A 275 -2.86 30.97 49.15
C ILE A 275 -2.28 32.14 49.95
N VAL A 276 -3.08 33.19 50.19
CA VAL A 276 -2.64 34.43 50.85
C VAL A 276 -2.55 34.26 52.37
N THR A 277 -3.54 33.61 53.00
CA THR A 277 -3.58 33.45 54.45
C THR A 277 -2.76 32.27 54.97
N VAL A 278 -2.66 31.16 54.21
CA VAL A 278 -2.01 29.91 54.69
C VAL A 278 -0.64 29.67 54.04
N LYS A 279 -0.32 30.31 52.91
CA LYS A 279 0.87 29.97 52.09
C LYS A 279 1.68 31.20 51.64
N GLN A 280 1.93 32.16 52.54
CA GLN A 280 2.67 33.43 52.29
C GLN A 280 3.99 33.30 51.48
N GLU A 281 4.68 32.16 51.51
CA GLU A 281 5.85 31.91 50.62
C GLU A 281 5.48 32.06 49.13
N VAL A 282 4.30 31.58 48.73
CA VAL A 282 3.78 31.61 47.36
C VAL A 282 3.48 33.06 46.94
N GLU A 283 2.91 33.85 47.85
CA GLU A 283 2.62 35.27 47.64
C GLU A 283 3.90 36.08 47.43
N LYS A 284 4.88 35.95 48.34
CA LYS A 284 6.18 36.61 48.24
C LYS A 284 6.91 36.25 46.94
N TRP A 285 6.77 35.01 46.48
CA TRP A 285 7.34 34.54 45.21
C TRP A 285 6.59 35.06 43.96
N CYS A 286 5.26 35.21 43.99
CA CYS A 286 4.52 35.83 42.87
C CYS A 286 4.87 37.33 42.75
N THR A 287 4.95 38.02 43.89
CA THR A 287 5.28 39.45 43.96
C THR A 287 6.71 39.74 43.48
N SER A 288 7.69 38.89 43.77
CA SER A 288 9.07 39.06 43.26
C SER A 288 9.21 38.83 41.75
N LEU A 289 8.22 38.17 41.11
CA LEU A 289 8.08 38.09 39.66
C LEU A 289 7.19 39.20 39.06
N SER A 290 6.80 40.19 39.87
CA SER A 290 5.88 41.29 39.50
C SER A 290 4.50 40.81 39.03
N ILE A 291 4.03 39.67 39.53
CA ILE A 291 2.71 39.11 39.23
C ILE A 291 1.73 39.55 40.32
N ARG A 292 0.64 40.23 39.92
CA ARG A 292 -0.40 40.69 40.87
C ARG A 292 -1.28 39.52 41.30
N LEU A 293 -1.36 39.28 42.60
CA LEU A 293 -2.37 38.40 43.20
C LEU A 293 -3.65 39.22 43.47
N GLU A 294 -4.80 38.66 43.09
CA GLU A 294 -6.12 39.24 43.34
C GLU A 294 -6.96 38.23 44.15
N PRO A 295 -6.96 38.30 45.50
CA PRO A 295 -7.70 37.37 46.34
C PRO A 295 -9.21 37.61 46.31
N SER A 296 -9.99 36.53 46.42
CA SER A 296 -11.44 36.59 46.63
C SER A 296 -11.79 37.30 47.94
N ALA A 297 -12.70 38.27 47.90
CA ALA A 297 -13.22 38.89 49.12
C ALA A 297 -13.87 37.85 50.05
N PRO A 298 -13.68 37.94 51.39
CA PRO A 298 -14.29 37.04 52.36
C PRO A 298 -15.80 36.86 52.14
N ASP A 299 -16.28 35.64 52.35
CA ASP A 299 -17.68 35.19 52.21
C ASP A 299 -18.36 35.52 50.86
N THR A 300 -17.59 35.96 49.86
CA THR A 300 -18.12 36.42 48.56
C THR A 300 -17.70 35.50 47.41
N GLN A 301 -17.96 34.18 47.55
CA GLN A 301 -17.67 33.14 46.53
C GLN A 301 -18.10 33.55 45.12
N ALA A 302 -19.20 34.28 44.98
CA ALA A 302 -19.71 34.83 43.72
C ALA A 302 -18.68 35.61 42.89
N GLN A 303 -17.61 36.16 43.49
CA GLN A 303 -16.52 36.82 42.74
C GLN A 303 -15.61 35.80 42.02
N ASN A 304 -15.25 34.68 42.67
CA ASN A 304 -14.53 33.57 42.01
C ASN A 304 -15.47 32.59 41.30
N GLY A 305 -16.79 32.80 41.37
CA GLY A 305 -17.84 31.98 40.73
C GLY A 305 -17.77 31.84 39.20
N GLY A 306 -16.68 32.24 38.54
CA GLY A 306 -16.30 31.80 37.20
C GLY A 306 -15.36 30.57 37.18
N ALA A 307 -14.52 30.40 38.20
CA ALA A 307 -13.68 29.22 38.40
C ALA A 307 -14.52 28.09 39.00
N GLU A 308 -15.26 28.34 40.10
CA GLU A 308 -16.14 27.36 40.73
C GLU A 308 -17.10 26.70 39.73
N ARG A 309 -17.73 27.48 38.84
CA ARG A 309 -18.61 26.94 37.78
C ARG A 309 -17.86 26.16 36.71
N SER A 310 -16.58 26.44 36.48
CA SER A 310 -15.73 25.66 35.57
C SER A 310 -15.33 24.33 36.23
N GLY A 311 -14.89 24.36 37.49
CA GLY A 311 -14.61 23.17 38.31
C GLY A 311 -15.85 22.30 38.54
N GLY A 312 -17.01 22.90 38.80
CA GLY A 312 -18.31 22.23 38.93
C GLY A 312 -18.71 21.47 37.66
N VAL A 313 -18.66 22.12 36.49
CA VAL A 313 -18.94 21.45 35.21
C VAL A 313 -17.91 20.35 34.90
N ILE A 314 -16.66 20.48 35.36
CA ILE A 314 -15.65 19.41 35.28
C ILE A 314 -16.01 18.23 36.21
N LYS A 315 -16.45 18.48 37.46
CA LYS A 315 -16.94 17.44 38.39
C LYS A 315 -18.17 16.71 37.86
N GLU A 316 -19.15 17.44 37.33
CA GLU A 316 -20.35 16.88 36.70
C GLU A 316 -19.99 15.99 35.52
N LYS A 317 -19.12 16.47 34.62
CA LYS A 317 -18.61 15.69 33.49
C LYS A 317 -17.83 14.45 33.95
N ALA A 318 -16.96 14.57 34.95
CA ALA A 318 -16.20 13.46 35.53
C ALA A 318 -17.13 12.39 36.14
N ARG A 319 -18.18 12.81 36.86
CA ARG A 319 -19.21 11.91 37.41
C ARG A 319 -20.00 11.21 36.30
N ALA A 320 -20.44 11.95 35.28
CA ALA A 320 -21.22 11.39 34.17
C ALA A 320 -20.43 10.34 33.38
N ILE A 321 -19.18 10.65 32.98
CA ILE A 321 -18.36 9.69 32.22
C ILE A 321 -17.95 8.47 33.04
N ARG A 322 -17.80 8.60 34.37
CA ARG A 322 -17.54 7.45 35.24
C ARG A 322 -18.74 6.51 35.28
N LEU A 323 -19.96 7.05 35.42
CA LEU A 323 -21.18 6.26 35.56
C LEU A 323 -21.55 5.51 34.27
N ASP A 324 -21.50 6.17 33.10
CA ASP A 324 -21.76 5.51 31.80
C ASP A 324 -20.69 4.46 31.43
N ALA A 325 -19.47 4.65 31.92
CA ALA A 325 -18.37 3.69 31.80
C ALA A 325 -18.36 2.60 32.89
N ASN A 326 -19.20 2.72 33.92
CA ASN A 326 -19.25 1.88 35.13
C ASN A 326 -17.92 1.78 35.91
N LEU A 327 -17.01 2.76 35.77
CA LEU A 327 -15.62 2.63 36.22
C LEU A 327 -15.43 2.80 37.75
N PRO A 328 -14.40 2.15 38.35
CA PRO A 328 -14.01 2.33 39.74
C PRO A 328 -13.75 3.81 40.13
N TRP A 329 -13.91 4.14 41.42
CA TRP A 329 -13.73 5.51 41.93
C TRP A 329 -12.25 5.87 42.11
N GLU A 330 -11.43 4.86 42.39
CA GLU A 330 -9.98 4.86 42.61
C GLU A 330 -9.19 5.38 41.40
N LEU A 331 -9.86 5.49 40.24
CA LEU A 331 -9.39 6.07 38.98
C LEU A 331 -9.69 7.57 38.84
N TRP A 332 -10.21 8.24 39.88
CA TRP A 332 -10.65 9.64 39.80
C TRP A 332 -9.65 10.61 39.14
N PRO A 333 -8.31 10.50 39.31
CA PRO A 333 -7.38 11.45 38.67
C PRO A 333 -7.38 11.31 37.15
N GLU A 334 -7.53 10.09 36.61
CA GLU A 334 -7.63 9.85 35.17
C GLU A 334 -8.98 10.28 34.61
N ILE A 335 -10.04 10.03 35.36
CA ILE A 335 -11.41 10.47 35.03
C ILE A 335 -11.45 12.00 34.95
N THR A 336 -10.86 12.72 35.90
CA THR A 336 -10.86 14.19 35.86
C THR A 336 -9.87 14.75 34.82
N ARG A 337 -8.71 14.11 34.57
CA ARG A 337 -7.84 14.41 33.41
C ARG A 337 -8.63 14.33 32.10
N ALA A 338 -9.41 13.27 31.91
CA ALA A 338 -10.26 13.09 30.74
C ALA A 338 -11.39 14.14 30.68
N ALA A 339 -12.03 14.45 31.80
CA ALA A 339 -13.07 15.47 31.87
C ALA A 339 -12.55 16.87 31.47
N VAL A 340 -11.36 17.27 31.94
CA VAL A 340 -10.69 18.53 31.56
C VAL A 340 -10.28 18.51 30.08
N TYR A 341 -9.72 17.40 29.61
CA TYR A 341 -9.33 17.22 28.20
C TYR A 341 -10.53 17.38 27.24
N LEU A 342 -11.68 16.82 27.60
CA LEU A 342 -12.92 16.89 26.83
C LEU A 342 -13.58 18.27 26.99
N TYR A 343 -13.64 18.85 28.20
CA TYR A 343 -14.18 20.19 28.46
C TYR A 343 -13.54 21.25 27.56
N ASN A 344 -12.19 21.29 27.52
CA ASN A 344 -11.45 22.25 26.70
C ASN A 344 -11.75 22.15 25.20
N ARG A 345 -12.23 20.99 24.73
CA ARG A 345 -12.56 20.68 23.33
C ARG A 345 -14.06 20.72 23.05
N THR A 346 -14.89 20.93 24.06
CA THR A 346 -16.36 21.00 23.94
C THR A 346 -16.81 22.46 23.76
N PRO A 347 -17.68 22.77 22.77
CA PRO A 347 -18.43 24.02 22.71
C PRO A 347 -19.11 24.38 24.03
N ASN A 348 -18.95 25.61 24.52
CA ASN A 348 -19.74 26.08 25.66
C ASN A 348 -20.43 27.43 25.39
N TYR A 349 -21.64 27.57 25.93
CA TYR A 349 -22.48 28.75 25.74
C TYR A 349 -21.79 30.10 26.05
N PRO A 350 -21.15 30.30 27.22
CA PRO A 350 -20.56 31.61 27.55
C PRO A 350 -19.28 31.94 26.76
N ASN A 351 -18.74 31.00 25.97
CA ASN A 351 -17.71 31.24 24.95
C ASN A 351 -18.32 31.52 23.54
N LYS A 352 -19.61 31.90 23.47
CA LYS A 352 -20.38 32.03 22.20
C LYS A 352 -20.34 30.73 21.38
N TRP A 353 -20.46 29.59 22.06
CA TRP A 353 -20.34 28.22 21.53
C TRP A 353 -18.99 27.84 20.93
N LYS A 354 -17.95 28.67 21.03
CA LYS A 354 -16.58 28.23 20.71
C LYS A 354 -16.02 27.36 21.84
N SER A 355 -15.16 26.41 21.48
CA SER A 355 -14.42 25.64 22.50
C SER A 355 -13.37 26.53 23.18
N PRO A 356 -13.04 26.31 24.47
CA PRO A 356 -11.93 26.99 25.13
C PRO A 356 -10.60 26.90 24.36
N TYR A 357 -10.33 25.72 23.78
CA TYR A 357 -9.18 25.48 22.89
C TYR A 357 -9.13 26.47 21.73
N GLU A 358 -10.23 26.65 20.99
CA GLU A 358 -10.27 27.54 19.83
C GLU A 358 -9.97 29.00 20.21
N ILE A 359 -10.58 29.49 21.30
CA ILE A 359 -10.38 30.88 21.73
C ILE A 359 -8.93 31.11 22.16
N PHE A 360 -8.38 30.23 23.00
CA PHE A 360 -7.02 30.39 23.51
C PHE A 360 -5.99 30.35 22.39
N PHE A 361 -6.00 29.32 21.53
CA PHE A 361 -4.97 29.18 20.50
C PHE A 361 -5.14 30.12 19.30
N THR A 362 -6.36 30.58 18.99
CA THR A 362 -6.54 31.62 17.96
C THR A 362 -6.05 32.99 18.46
N ARG A 363 -6.36 33.35 19.72
CA ARG A 363 -5.87 34.62 20.30
C ARG A 363 -4.36 34.60 20.51
N ALA A 364 -3.79 33.52 21.07
CA ALA A 364 -2.34 33.39 21.24
C ALA A 364 -1.56 33.44 19.92
N ALA A 365 -2.14 32.98 18.80
CA ALA A 365 -1.56 33.14 17.48
C ALA A 365 -1.57 34.61 17.00
N ALA A 366 -2.69 35.30 17.18
CA ALA A 366 -2.84 36.71 16.80
C ALA A 366 -1.92 37.63 17.60
N THR A 367 -1.79 37.42 18.92
CA THR A 367 -0.86 38.17 19.79
C THR A 367 0.61 38.00 19.38
N ASN A 368 0.97 36.90 18.70
CA ASN A 368 2.30 36.68 18.14
C ASN A 368 2.45 37.17 16.68
N GLY A 369 1.54 38.01 16.18
CA GLY A 369 1.58 38.56 14.81
C GLY A 369 1.27 37.55 13.70
N ILE A 370 0.86 36.33 14.02
CA ILE A 370 0.65 35.26 13.04
C ILE A 370 -0.78 35.33 12.48
N VAL A 371 -0.95 36.08 11.40
CA VAL A 371 -2.22 36.18 10.65
C VAL A 371 -2.67 34.79 10.15
N THR A 372 -3.52 34.13 10.93
CA THR A 372 -4.05 32.78 10.64
C THR A 372 -5.51 32.65 11.05
N GLY A 373 -6.25 31.80 10.33
CA GLY A 373 -7.66 31.51 10.62
C GLY A 373 -7.89 30.75 11.95
N PRO A 374 -9.16 30.55 12.35
CA PRO A 374 -9.52 30.01 13.66
C PRO A 374 -8.97 28.61 13.92
N ARG A 375 -8.20 28.45 15.01
CA ARG A 375 -7.48 27.23 15.37
C ARG A 375 -8.37 26.25 16.15
N ARG A 376 -9.34 25.67 15.44
CA ARG A 376 -10.30 24.68 15.97
C ARG A 376 -9.61 23.36 16.40
N PRO A 377 -10.06 22.68 17.48
CA PRO A 377 -9.49 21.41 17.92
C PRO A 377 -9.83 20.26 16.96
N ASN A 378 -8.88 19.34 16.76
CA ASN A 378 -9.16 18.05 16.11
C ASN A 378 -9.78 17.08 17.14
N GLN A 379 -10.83 16.36 16.75
CA GLN A 379 -11.58 15.41 17.57
C GLN A 379 -11.59 13.97 16.99
N ALA A 380 -10.98 13.72 15.82
CA ALA A 380 -11.08 12.43 15.11
C ALA A 380 -10.46 11.22 15.85
N HIS A 381 -9.64 11.48 16.87
CA HIS A 381 -9.05 10.47 17.76
C HIS A 381 -9.89 10.16 19.00
N LEU A 382 -10.96 10.90 19.28
CA LEU A 382 -11.84 10.61 20.42
C LEU A 382 -12.59 9.30 20.21
N ARG A 383 -12.81 8.57 21.31
CA ARG A 383 -13.53 7.30 21.39
C ARG A 383 -14.49 7.34 22.59
N ALA A 384 -15.50 6.48 22.61
CA ALA A 384 -16.41 6.35 23.75
C ALA A 384 -15.59 6.16 25.04
N TYR A 385 -15.86 6.97 26.07
CA TYR A 385 -15.11 6.87 27.33
C TYR A 385 -15.41 5.54 28.03
N GLY A 386 -14.40 4.93 28.66
CA GLY A 386 -14.56 3.63 29.31
C GLY A 386 -14.73 2.41 28.39
N CYS A 387 -14.64 2.58 27.06
CA CYS A 387 -14.77 1.44 26.15
C CYS A 387 -13.62 0.43 26.28
N LYS A 388 -13.91 -0.84 25.97
CA LYS A 388 -12.94 -1.95 26.00
C LYS A 388 -11.83 -1.70 24.98
N ALA A 389 -10.59 -1.82 25.44
CA ALA A 389 -9.39 -1.44 24.71
C ALA A 389 -8.31 -2.52 24.84
N PHE A 390 -7.75 -2.96 23.71
CA PHE A 390 -6.67 -3.93 23.63
C PHE A 390 -5.35 -3.17 23.44
N ALA A 391 -4.49 -3.17 24.47
CA ALA A 391 -3.29 -2.34 24.55
C ALA A 391 -2.01 -3.18 24.55
N MET A 392 -1.12 -2.96 23.59
CA MET A 392 0.09 -3.79 23.40
C MET A 392 1.04 -3.79 24.62
N THR A 393 1.65 -4.94 24.93
CA THR A 393 2.46 -5.11 26.16
C THR A 393 3.85 -4.44 26.09
N ASP A 394 4.38 -4.02 27.25
CA ASP A 394 5.70 -3.36 27.36
C ASP A 394 6.84 -4.26 26.86
N ASP A 395 6.81 -5.57 27.14
CA ASP A 395 7.88 -6.51 26.74
C ASP A 395 7.84 -6.91 25.26
N THR A 396 6.68 -6.85 24.61
CA THR A 396 6.60 -6.92 23.14
C THR A 396 7.05 -5.60 22.48
N HIS A 397 6.79 -4.45 23.12
CA HIS A 397 7.31 -3.15 22.69
C HIS A 397 8.83 -3.01 22.82
N ARG A 398 9.42 -3.58 23.88
CA ARG A 398 10.88 -3.58 24.14
C ARG A 398 11.60 -4.76 23.52
N GLY A 399 10.88 -5.80 23.09
CA GLY A 399 11.44 -6.98 22.45
C GLY A 399 12.27 -7.86 23.38
N LYS A 400 11.94 -7.93 24.68
CA LYS A 400 12.59 -8.87 25.62
C LYS A 400 12.00 -10.28 25.50
N SER A 401 10.68 -10.41 25.57
CA SER A 401 9.97 -11.70 25.44
C SER A 401 9.76 -12.17 23.99
N ARG A 402 10.78 -12.08 23.13
CA ARG A 402 10.65 -12.47 21.69
C ARG A 402 10.46 -13.98 21.47
N LEU A 403 10.75 -14.78 22.49
CA LEU A 403 10.64 -16.24 22.55
C LEU A 403 9.33 -16.73 23.22
N GLN A 404 8.59 -15.84 23.88
CA GLN A 404 7.31 -16.16 24.56
C GLN A 404 6.17 -15.53 23.76
N ARG A 405 5.33 -16.36 23.13
CA ARG A 405 4.52 -15.94 21.98
C ARG A 405 3.08 -16.40 21.95
N LEU A 406 2.77 -17.41 22.75
CA LEU A 406 1.39 -17.81 23.01
C LEU A 406 0.78 -16.88 24.08
N ASP A 407 1.64 -16.25 24.89
CA ASP A 407 1.35 -15.19 25.85
C ASP A 407 0.53 -14.02 25.23
N PRO A 408 -0.43 -13.44 25.97
CA PRO A 408 -1.23 -12.31 25.51
C PRO A 408 -0.39 -11.10 25.08
N LYS A 409 -0.32 -10.85 23.76
CA LYS A 409 0.44 -9.73 23.16
C LYS A 409 -0.19 -8.35 23.37
N ALA A 410 -1.41 -8.31 23.90
CA ALA A 410 -2.07 -7.09 24.35
C ALA A 410 -2.81 -7.36 25.66
N TRP A 411 -2.73 -6.41 26.59
CA TRP A 411 -3.57 -6.37 27.78
C TRP A 411 -4.99 -5.97 27.40
N ILE A 412 -5.97 -6.67 27.97
CA ILE A 412 -7.37 -6.24 27.95
C ILE A 412 -7.52 -5.15 29.03
N GLY A 413 -8.02 -4.00 28.63
CA GLY A 413 -8.25 -2.86 29.52
C GLY A 413 -9.39 -1.97 29.03
N TYR A 414 -9.48 -0.78 29.62
CA TYR A 414 -10.54 0.20 29.33
C TYR A 414 -9.97 1.61 29.15
N LEU A 415 -10.57 2.41 28.26
CA LEU A 415 -10.10 3.76 27.95
C LEU A 415 -10.41 4.75 29.08
N VAL A 416 -9.37 5.20 29.80
CA VAL A 416 -9.50 6.12 30.94
C VAL A 416 -8.96 7.53 30.70
N GLY A 417 -8.23 7.79 29.60
CA GLY A 417 -7.77 9.15 29.30
C GLY A 417 -7.03 9.34 27.98
N TYR A 418 -6.63 10.58 27.72
CA TYR A 418 -5.96 11.02 26.49
C TYR A 418 -4.71 11.84 26.84
N GLN A 419 -3.53 11.41 26.37
CA GLN A 419 -2.27 12.15 26.57
C GLN A 419 -1.88 12.97 25.32
N SER A 420 -2.29 12.52 24.13
CA SER A 420 -2.06 13.20 22.86
C SER A 420 -3.18 12.86 21.86
N THR A 421 -3.17 13.47 20.68
CA THR A 421 -4.03 13.08 19.53
C THR A 421 -3.74 11.68 18.99
N ASN A 422 -2.68 11.03 19.49
CA ASN A 422 -2.20 9.71 19.11
C ASN A 422 -1.69 8.85 20.28
N ILE A 423 -1.95 9.24 21.54
CA ILE A 423 -1.55 8.47 22.74
C ILE A 423 -2.71 8.46 23.72
N TYR A 424 -3.15 7.24 24.08
CA TYR A 424 -4.28 6.96 24.95
C TYR A 424 -3.78 6.43 26.29
N ARG A 425 -4.57 6.64 27.35
CA ARG A 425 -4.33 6.12 28.70
C ARG A 425 -5.36 5.02 28.96
N ILE A 426 -4.88 3.80 29.13
CA ILE A 426 -5.68 2.58 29.24
C ILE A 426 -5.47 1.99 30.63
N TRP A 427 -6.54 1.76 31.38
CA TRP A 427 -6.50 1.02 32.64
C TRP A 427 -6.58 -0.48 32.37
N ILE A 428 -5.67 -1.25 32.96
CA ILE A 428 -5.63 -2.72 32.88
C ILE A 428 -6.06 -3.26 34.24
N PRO A 429 -7.27 -3.85 34.36
CA PRO A 429 -7.76 -4.35 35.64
C PRO A 429 -6.85 -5.42 36.26
N SER A 430 -6.39 -6.38 35.46
CA SER A 430 -5.52 -7.50 35.89
C SER A 430 -4.12 -7.07 36.36
N MET A 431 -3.76 -5.80 36.18
CA MET A 431 -2.49 -5.24 36.67
C MET A 431 -2.70 -4.07 37.64
N ALA A 432 -3.94 -3.72 37.99
CA ALA A 432 -4.29 -2.55 38.80
C ALA A 432 -3.62 -1.24 38.34
N LYS A 433 -3.35 -1.10 37.03
CA LYS A 433 -2.40 -0.09 36.50
C LYS A 433 -2.92 0.60 35.24
N VAL A 434 -2.60 1.89 35.12
CA VAL A 434 -2.86 2.70 33.93
C VAL A 434 -1.58 2.81 33.10
N ILE A 435 -1.64 2.43 31.83
CA ILE A 435 -0.52 2.54 30.87
C ILE A 435 -0.84 3.59 29.80
N SER A 436 0.20 4.17 29.19
CA SER A 436 0.08 5.13 28.09
C SER A 436 0.67 4.54 26.82
N THR A 437 -0.15 4.37 25.78
CA THR A 437 0.28 3.75 24.51
C THR A 437 -0.45 4.37 23.31
N ARG A 438 0.19 4.27 22.14
CA ARG A 438 -0.36 4.69 20.84
C ARG A 438 -1.01 3.56 20.04
N ASP A 439 -0.61 2.32 20.32
CA ASP A 439 -0.94 1.14 19.53
C ASP A 439 -2.02 0.36 20.29
N VAL A 440 -3.27 0.82 20.10
CA VAL A 440 -4.47 0.35 20.81
C VAL A 440 -5.61 0.09 19.81
N VAL A 441 -6.34 -1.01 20.01
CA VAL A 441 -7.60 -1.31 19.31
C VAL A 441 -8.77 -1.12 20.28
N PHE A 442 -9.86 -0.48 19.84
CA PHE A 442 -11.02 -0.14 20.67
C PHE A 442 -12.28 -0.86 20.18
N ASN A 443 -13.10 -1.35 21.11
CA ASN A 443 -14.49 -1.76 20.87
C ASN A 443 -15.41 -0.79 21.63
N GLU A 444 -15.91 0.23 20.93
CA GLU A 444 -16.72 1.33 21.50
C GLU A 444 -18.11 0.90 21.96
N ASP A 445 -18.58 -0.27 21.55
CA ASP A 445 -19.90 -0.82 21.88
C ASP A 445 -19.86 -1.66 23.18
N THR A 446 -18.69 -1.85 23.78
CA THR A 446 -18.49 -2.60 25.03
C THR A 446 -17.84 -1.74 26.12
N ILE A 447 -18.48 -1.67 27.28
CA ILE A 447 -18.02 -0.96 28.50
C ILE A 447 -17.61 -1.96 29.60
N PHE A 448 -17.15 -1.48 30.75
CA PHE A 448 -16.86 -2.31 31.91
C PHE A 448 -18.16 -2.83 32.56
N ASN A 449 -18.17 -4.11 32.91
CA ASN A 449 -19.28 -4.85 33.51
C ASN A 449 -19.52 -4.54 34.99
N GLY A 450 -18.59 -3.85 35.67
CA GLY A 450 -18.73 -3.46 37.08
C GLY A 450 -18.36 -4.55 38.10
N LYS A 451 -18.09 -5.78 37.63
CA LYS A 451 -17.59 -6.89 38.45
C LYS A 451 -16.13 -7.16 38.16
N THR A 452 -15.31 -7.13 39.20
CA THR A 452 -13.87 -7.44 39.14
C THR A 452 -13.62 -8.96 38.99
N GLU A 453 -14.58 -9.79 39.39
CA GLU A 453 -14.47 -11.26 39.47
C GLU A 453 -14.57 -11.92 38.09
N ASP A 454 -15.54 -11.53 37.26
CA ASP A 454 -15.76 -12.03 35.87
C ASP A 454 -14.50 -11.94 34.97
N LEU A 455 -13.51 -11.13 35.36
CA LEU A 455 -12.23 -10.95 34.65
C LEU A 455 -11.24 -12.11 34.85
N MET A 456 -11.43 -12.99 35.84
CA MET A 456 -10.65 -14.24 35.95
C MET A 456 -11.22 -15.35 35.05
N ASP A 457 -12.55 -15.51 35.01
CA ASP A 457 -13.20 -16.55 34.17
C ASP A 457 -12.96 -16.32 32.67
N ASN A 458 -12.89 -15.06 32.24
CA ASN A 458 -12.55 -14.66 30.87
C ASN A 458 -11.13 -15.07 30.42
N LEU A 459 -10.29 -15.59 31.32
CA LEU A 459 -8.99 -16.19 30.99
C LEU A 459 -9.00 -17.73 30.95
N MET A 460 -10.10 -18.39 31.33
CA MET A 460 -10.20 -19.85 31.41
C MET A 460 -11.18 -20.46 30.41
N HIS A 461 -12.42 -19.99 30.31
CA HIS A 461 -13.45 -20.60 29.44
C HIS A 461 -14.27 -19.57 28.66
N ASN A 462 -14.24 -19.70 27.33
CA ASN A 462 -15.21 -19.16 26.37
C ASN A 462 -15.24 -20.12 25.17
N THR A 463 -16.39 -20.66 24.79
CA THR A 463 -16.50 -21.67 23.72
C THR A 463 -16.65 -21.05 22.33
N LEU A 464 -16.40 -21.84 21.27
CA LEU A 464 -16.44 -21.34 19.88
C LEU A 464 -17.80 -20.79 19.43
N GLU A 465 -18.90 -21.21 20.06
CA GLU A 465 -20.26 -20.98 19.58
C GLU A 465 -20.76 -19.56 19.88
N GLU A 466 -20.37 -18.98 21.02
CA GLU A 466 -20.63 -17.57 21.32
C GLU A 466 -19.82 -16.65 20.40
N ILE A 467 -18.54 -16.98 20.17
CA ILE A 467 -17.67 -16.25 19.23
C ILE A 467 -18.28 -16.27 17.81
N ALA A 468 -18.78 -17.42 17.36
CA ALA A 468 -19.46 -17.55 16.06
C ALA A 468 -20.76 -16.73 15.97
N THR A 469 -21.42 -16.45 17.10
CA THR A 469 -22.65 -15.64 17.16
C THR A 469 -22.34 -14.15 17.01
N TRP A 470 -21.30 -13.65 17.67
CA TRP A 470 -20.87 -12.24 17.55
C TRP A 470 -20.36 -11.86 16.14
N VAL A 471 -19.83 -12.83 15.39
CA VAL A 471 -19.38 -12.63 14.00
C VAL A 471 -20.57 -12.47 13.02
N ARG A 472 -21.78 -12.91 13.39
CA ARG A 472 -22.96 -12.89 12.51
C ARG A 472 -23.76 -11.58 12.54
N THR A 473 -23.57 -10.73 13.55
CA THR A 473 -24.39 -9.51 13.75
C THR A 473 -23.76 -8.21 13.28
N VAL A 474 -22.56 -8.24 12.67
CA VAL A 474 -21.86 -7.04 12.16
C VAL A 474 -21.81 -7.04 10.63
N GLU A 475 -22.92 -6.71 9.98
CA GLU A 475 -22.93 -6.43 8.54
C GLU A 475 -22.31 -5.05 8.24
N LEU A 476 -21.33 -5.00 7.34
CA LEU A 476 -20.78 -3.77 6.78
C LEU A 476 -21.34 -3.55 5.36
N PRO A 477 -22.08 -2.46 5.10
CA PRO A 477 -22.76 -2.28 3.82
C PRO A 477 -21.84 -1.76 2.71
N GLY A 478 -21.96 -2.37 1.52
CA GLY A 478 -21.68 -1.71 0.24
C GLY A 478 -20.32 -1.99 -0.40
N THR A 479 -20.22 -3.12 -1.12
CA THR A 479 -19.23 -3.30 -2.20
C THR A 479 -19.96 -3.23 -3.54
N GLN A 480 -19.55 -2.33 -4.44
CA GLN A 480 -19.95 -2.35 -5.86
C GLN A 480 -18.71 -2.33 -6.76
N SER A 481 -18.85 -2.96 -7.92
CA SER A 481 -17.73 -3.48 -8.72
C SER A 481 -17.23 -2.50 -9.78
N GLN A 482 -15.90 -2.42 -9.97
CA GLN A 482 -15.32 -2.04 -11.26
C GLN A 482 -14.04 -2.84 -11.58
N GLN A 483 -14.15 -3.66 -12.64
CA GLN A 483 -13.10 -4.06 -13.60
C GLN A 483 -11.85 -4.84 -13.11
N PRO A 484 -11.15 -5.59 -14.00
CA PRO A 484 -10.15 -6.57 -13.59
C PRO A 484 -8.75 -5.96 -13.42
N GLU A 485 -8.18 -6.07 -12.23
CA GLU A 485 -6.77 -5.76 -11.98
C GLU A 485 -5.87 -6.88 -12.52
N THR A 486 -4.94 -6.54 -13.41
CA THR A 486 -3.94 -7.48 -13.94
C THR A 486 -2.74 -7.49 -13.00
N GLU A 487 -2.59 -8.54 -12.19
CA GLU A 487 -1.50 -8.61 -11.20
C GLU A 487 -0.12 -8.65 -11.86
N THR A 488 0.70 -7.64 -11.56
CA THR A 488 2.11 -7.59 -11.98
C THR A 488 2.96 -8.52 -11.12
N PHE A 489 3.45 -9.61 -11.69
CA PHE A 489 4.43 -10.48 -11.04
C PHE A 489 5.80 -9.79 -10.96
N TYR A 490 6.44 -9.86 -9.80
CA TYR A 490 7.84 -9.46 -9.61
C TYR A 490 8.74 -10.66 -9.86
N GLU A 491 9.50 -10.65 -10.95
CA GLU A 491 10.69 -11.50 -11.11
C GLU A 491 11.90 -10.79 -10.46
N ASP A 492 12.63 -11.50 -9.58
CA ASP A 492 13.72 -10.94 -8.77
C ASP A 492 15.08 -11.17 -9.48
N ASP A 493 15.76 -10.10 -9.88
CA ASP A 493 17.06 -10.17 -10.58
C ASP A 493 18.15 -10.76 -9.66
N THR A 494 18.93 -11.71 -10.18
CA THR A 494 19.45 -12.83 -9.39
C THR A 494 20.72 -12.55 -8.56
N THR A 495 20.66 -11.65 -7.58
CA THR A 495 21.74 -11.46 -6.58
C THR A 495 21.26 -11.34 -5.13
N GLN A 496 21.69 -12.29 -4.28
CA GLN A 496 21.69 -12.17 -2.82
C GLN A 496 22.96 -12.86 -2.29
N GLU A 497 23.63 -12.26 -1.28
CA GLU A 497 23.44 -12.71 0.10
C GLU A 497 24.00 -11.76 1.19
N GLU A 498 23.49 -11.96 2.42
CA GLU A 498 24.08 -11.69 3.74
C GLU A 498 24.60 -10.28 4.11
N SER A 499 23.72 -9.44 4.66
CA SER A 499 24.11 -8.30 5.54
C SER A 499 23.57 -8.50 6.97
N PRO A 500 24.35 -8.21 8.04
CA PRO A 500 23.85 -8.27 9.41
C PRO A 500 22.80 -7.16 9.63
N ARG A 501 21.55 -7.54 9.87
CA ARG A 501 20.43 -6.59 10.05
C ARG A 501 20.28 -6.14 11.51
N THR A 502 21.04 -5.11 11.89
CA THR A 502 20.71 -4.27 13.05
C THR A 502 19.29 -3.70 12.86
N GLN A 503 18.37 -4.03 13.77
CA GLN A 503 16.94 -3.79 13.54
C GLN A 503 16.56 -2.31 13.72
N LYS A 504 16.44 -1.58 12.61
CA LYS A 504 15.66 -0.33 12.55
C LYS A 504 14.21 -0.66 12.17
N THR A 505 13.30 -0.50 13.13
CA THR A 505 11.87 -0.81 13.03
C THR A 505 11.14 0.10 12.02
N ARG A 506 10.89 -0.40 10.80
CA ARG A 506 9.94 0.21 9.87
C ARG A 506 8.50 -0.06 10.33
N TYR A 507 7.89 0.92 10.98
CA TYR A 507 6.43 0.95 11.19
C TYR A 507 5.69 1.15 9.86
N HIS A 508 4.48 0.61 9.75
CA HIS A 508 3.58 0.89 8.63
C HIS A 508 3.23 2.38 8.55
N GLN A 509 3.53 3.04 7.43
CA GLN A 509 2.98 4.37 7.12
C GLN A 509 2.47 4.48 5.69
N GLY A 510 1.34 3.82 5.44
CA GLY A 510 0.35 4.24 4.43
C GLY A 510 -0.62 5.31 4.96
N ARG A 511 -0.22 6.11 5.97
CA ARG A 511 -1.00 7.27 6.43
C ARG A 511 -0.58 8.50 5.62
N LYS A 512 -1.54 9.18 5.00
CA LYS A 512 -1.32 10.54 4.46
C LYS A 512 -0.67 11.41 5.53
N VAL A 513 0.45 12.05 5.20
CA VAL A 513 1.01 13.14 5.98
C VAL A 513 0.11 14.35 5.75
N VAL A 514 -0.93 14.47 6.58
CA VAL A 514 -1.56 15.76 6.84
C VAL A 514 -0.49 16.64 7.48
N GLU A 515 -0.33 17.88 7.03
CA GLU A 515 0.45 18.85 7.78
C GLU A 515 0.00 18.85 9.24
N ALA A 516 0.93 18.64 10.15
CA ALA A 516 0.65 18.78 11.57
C ALA A 516 0.35 20.24 11.86
N TYR A 517 -0.94 20.59 11.99
CA TYR A 517 -1.32 21.68 12.86
C TYR A 517 -0.63 21.41 14.20
N LEU A 518 0.22 22.34 14.64
CA LEU A 518 0.85 22.27 15.95
C LEU A 518 -0.27 22.37 17.00
N THR A 519 -0.77 21.21 17.44
CA THR A 519 -1.54 21.07 18.67
C THR A 519 -0.52 21.07 19.80
N PRO A 520 -0.34 22.18 20.53
CA PRO A 520 0.60 22.20 21.65
C PRO A 520 0.15 21.20 22.73
N PRO A 521 1.08 20.73 23.58
CA PRO A 521 0.78 19.67 24.54
C PRO A 521 -0.34 20.10 25.51
N PRO A 522 -1.33 19.22 25.75
CA PRO A 522 -2.32 19.43 26.80
C PRO A 522 -1.65 19.23 28.16
N THR A 523 -1.27 20.34 28.78
CA THR A 523 -0.63 20.44 30.11
C THR A 523 0.82 19.89 30.13
N PRO A 524 1.79 20.57 30.77
CA PRO A 524 3.14 19.99 30.93
C PRO A 524 3.10 18.77 31.86
N PRO A 525 3.93 17.73 31.64
CA PRO A 525 3.92 16.53 32.47
C PRO A 525 4.23 16.83 33.96
N PRO A 526 3.52 16.23 34.92
CA PRO A 526 3.85 16.34 36.34
C PRO A 526 5.27 15.86 36.63
N VAL A 527 6.08 16.68 37.30
CA VAL A 527 7.49 16.38 37.63
C VAL A 527 7.55 15.44 38.82
N ALA A 528 7.34 14.14 38.56
CA ALA A 528 7.33 13.06 39.55
C ALA A 528 8.40 11.97 39.30
N LEU A 529 9.37 12.23 38.41
CA LEU A 529 10.44 11.30 38.02
C LEU A 529 11.85 11.95 37.94
N LEU A 530 12.04 13.12 38.58
CA LEU A 530 13.34 13.77 38.73
C LEU A 530 13.62 14.08 40.22
N VAL A 531 13.64 13.00 41.02
CA VAL A 531 14.09 12.97 42.42
C VAL A 531 14.80 11.64 42.66
N GLN A 532 16.03 11.51 42.14
CA GLN A 532 17.10 10.58 42.54
C GLN A 532 18.28 10.74 41.57
N GLY A 533 19.51 10.82 42.10
CA GLY A 533 20.75 10.84 41.29
C GLY A 533 21.33 12.22 41.00
N GLU A 534 21.97 12.82 42.00
CA GLU A 534 23.10 13.75 41.78
C GLU A 534 24.39 12.93 41.65
N VAL A 535 25.29 13.30 40.73
CA VAL A 535 26.78 13.19 40.77
C VAL A 535 27.29 14.04 39.59
N ASN A 536 28.49 14.60 39.72
CA ASN A 536 29.01 15.70 38.88
C ASN A 536 29.65 15.28 37.55
N ASN A 537 29.90 16.27 36.68
CA ASN A 537 30.89 16.18 35.59
C ASN A 537 32.32 16.23 36.15
N GLU A 538 33.33 15.82 35.38
CA GLU A 538 34.30 16.78 34.78
C GLU A 538 35.24 16.14 33.72
N ASP A 539 35.83 17.04 32.93
CA ASP A 539 37.00 16.95 32.04
C ASP A 539 37.14 16.00 30.83
N MET A 540 37.33 16.66 29.68
CA MET A 540 38.15 16.21 28.54
C MET A 540 39.57 16.78 28.68
N THR A 541 40.59 16.15 28.08
CA THR A 541 41.51 16.86 27.15
C THR A 541 42.46 15.93 26.35
N ASN A 542 42.81 16.39 25.15
CA ASN A 542 44.09 16.30 24.38
C ASN A 542 45.08 15.15 24.70
N MET A 543 45.64 14.47 23.68
CA MET A 543 46.75 15.01 22.87
C MET A 543 46.92 14.33 21.49
N SER A 544 47.83 14.84 20.67
CA SER A 544 48.08 14.40 19.28
C SER A 544 49.56 14.30 18.93
N ASN A 545 49.89 13.37 18.01
CA ASN A 545 51.06 13.30 17.13
C ASN A 545 52.48 13.31 17.74
N GLN A 546 53.25 12.26 17.44
CA GLN A 546 54.52 12.41 16.70
C GLN A 546 54.93 11.07 16.03
N SER A 547 55.95 11.11 15.17
CA SER A 547 56.24 10.03 14.20
C SER A 547 57.73 9.87 13.91
N THR A 548 58.24 8.63 13.91
CA THR A 548 59.39 8.19 13.10
C THR A 548 59.45 6.66 13.03
N SER A 549 60.21 6.12 12.08
CA SER A 549 60.25 4.70 11.72
C SER A 549 61.46 3.94 12.29
N MET A 550 61.25 2.70 12.72
CA MET A 550 62.27 1.64 12.56
C MET A 550 61.63 0.30 12.21
N THR A 551 62.33 -0.49 11.40
CA THR A 551 61.89 -1.82 10.94
C THR A 551 62.02 -2.85 12.05
N ASN A 552 60.91 -3.47 12.44
CA ASN A 552 60.90 -4.58 13.40
C ASN A 552 60.30 -5.83 12.74
N PRO A 553 61.03 -6.97 12.65
CA PRO A 553 60.50 -8.22 12.10
C PRO A 553 59.22 -8.70 12.79
N TRP A 554 59.04 -8.36 14.08
CA TRP A 554 57.83 -8.68 14.83
C TRP A 554 56.60 -7.91 14.33
N ALA A 555 56.77 -6.72 13.74
CA ALA A 555 55.68 -6.00 13.09
C ALA A 555 55.24 -6.68 11.78
N ALA A 556 56.15 -7.30 11.03
CA ALA A 556 55.81 -8.10 9.86
C ALA A 556 55.07 -9.40 10.26
N ALA A 557 55.51 -10.06 11.35
CA ALA A 557 54.79 -11.20 11.93
C ALA A 557 53.41 -10.82 12.49
N PHE A 558 53.28 -9.65 13.12
CA PHE A 558 52.02 -9.13 13.64
C PHE A 558 51.06 -8.70 12.50
N MET A 559 51.57 -8.16 11.39
CA MET A 559 50.75 -7.96 10.19
C MET A 559 50.30 -9.28 9.57
N ALA A 560 51.16 -10.30 9.49
CA ALA A 560 50.76 -11.64 9.06
C ALA A 560 49.69 -12.26 9.99
N GLY A 561 49.80 -12.05 11.31
CA GLY A 561 48.85 -12.51 12.32
C GLY A 561 47.56 -11.66 12.46
N THR A 562 47.48 -10.50 11.80
CA THR A 562 46.26 -9.67 11.72
C THR A 562 45.58 -9.75 10.35
N GLU A 563 46.32 -10.09 9.28
CA GLU A 563 45.74 -10.48 7.99
C GLU A 563 45.04 -11.84 8.04
N SER A 564 45.42 -12.75 8.95
CA SER A 564 44.84 -14.10 9.11
C SER A 564 43.44 -14.15 9.76
N GLY A 565 42.74 -13.01 9.86
CA GLY A 565 41.37 -12.95 10.36
C GLY A 565 40.41 -13.76 9.48
N HIS A 566 39.66 -14.69 10.09
CA HIS A 566 38.68 -15.52 9.38
C HIS A 566 37.61 -14.66 8.69
N ILE A 567 37.53 -14.71 7.36
CA ILE A 567 36.54 -13.96 6.58
C ILE A 567 35.20 -14.72 6.48
N GLY A 568 35.23 -16.04 6.58
CA GLY A 568 34.06 -16.90 6.57
C GLY A 568 34.41 -18.38 6.47
N GLN A 569 33.39 -19.22 6.44
CA GLN A 569 33.49 -20.65 6.16
C GLN A 569 32.65 -21.00 4.92
N HIS A 570 33.17 -21.88 4.07
CA HIS A 570 32.41 -22.53 2.98
C HIS A 570 32.63 -24.04 3.11
N GLU A 571 31.55 -24.83 3.13
CA GLU A 571 31.61 -26.30 3.31
C GLU A 571 32.48 -26.72 4.53
N GLY A 572 32.42 -25.94 5.62
CA GLY A 572 33.18 -26.16 6.85
C GLY A 572 34.67 -25.77 6.79
N LYS A 573 35.20 -25.31 5.65
CA LYS A 573 36.59 -24.88 5.49
C LYS A 573 36.72 -23.35 5.65
N PRO A 574 37.67 -22.84 6.45
CA PRO A 574 37.89 -21.40 6.61
C PRO A 574 38.56 -20.80 5.37
N ILE A 575 38.14 -19.60 4.98
CA ILE A 575 38.75 -18.83 3.87
C ILE A 575 39.60 -17.68 4.43
N ASP A 576 40.87 -17.64 4.02
CA ASP A 576 41.90 -16.71 4.50
C ASP A 576 42.12 -15.53 3.53
N LYS A 577 42.23 -14.31 4.10
CA LYS A 577 42.53 -13.06 3.38
C LYS A 577 43.86 -13.16 2.62
N ALA A 578 44.87 -13.78 3.23
CA ALA A 578 46.20 -13.92 2.63
C ALA A 578 46.18 -14.91 1.46
N GLN A 579 45.34 -15.95 1.48
CA GLN A 579 45.18 -16.89 0.37
C GLN A 579 44.60 -16.21 -0.88
N VAL A 580 43.52 -15.42 -0.73
CA VAL A 580 42.90 -14.70 -1.86
C VAL A 580 43.87 -13.65 -2.43
N LYS A 581 44.55 -12.88 -1.57
CA LYS A 581 45.62 -11.96 -2.00
C LYS A 581 46.75 -12.66 -2.76
N ARG A 582 47.23 -13.81 -2.27
CA ARG A 582 48.29 -14.62 -2.92
C ARG A 582 47.90 -15.22 -4.26
N LEU A 583 46.63 -15.54 -4.48
CA LEU A 583 46.16 -16.00 -5.80
C LEU A 583 46.22 -14.85 -6.81
N LEU A 584 45.71 -13.69 -6.43
CA LEU A 584 45.68 -12.48 -7.28
C LEU A 584 47.08 -11.96 -7.60
N SER A 585 48.00 -11.92 -6.64
CA SER A 585 49.40 -11.50 -6.88
C SER A 585 50.20 -12.50 -7.73
N LYS A 586 49.71 -13.74 -7.88
CA LYS A 586 50.22 -14.74 -8.83
C LYS A 586 49.47 -14.73 -10.18
N GLY A 587 48.54 -13.80 -10.40
CA GLY A 587 47.70 -13.74 -11.61
C GLY A 587 46.64 -14.84 -11.71
N ILE A 588 46.45 -15.66 -10.66
CA ILE A 588 45.52 -16.79 -10.66
C ILE A 588 44.13 -16.28 -10.31
N LYS A 589 43.19 -16.40 -11.25
CA LYS A 589 41.78 -16.04 -11.05
C LYS A 589 41.12 -16.99 -10.03
N PRO A 590 40.69 -16.51 -8.84
CA PRO A 590 40.06 -17.36 -7.84
C PRO A 590 38.71 -17.92 -8.34
N HIS A 591 38.41 -19.16 -7.93
CA HIS A 591 37.12 -19.83 -8.17
C HIS A 591 36.02 -19.26 -7.25
N ARG A 592 34.75 -19.39 -7.62
CA ARG A 592 33.58 -18.90 -6.84
C ARG A 592 33.65 -19.27 -5.35
N ASN A 593 33.95 -20.53 -5.04
CA ASN A 593 34.03 -21.05 -3.66
C ASN A 593 35.25 -20.51 -2.87
N GLN A 594 36.12 -19.73 -3.51
CA GLN A 594 37.29 -19.05 -2.90
C GLN A 594 37.09 -17.53 -2.79
N LEU A 595 35.94 -17.00 -3.24
CA LEU A 595 35.66 -15.56 -3.18
C LEU A 595 35.05 -15.17 -1.83
N PRO A 596 35.46 -14.03 -1.25
CA PRO A 596 34.83 -13.47 -0.05
C PRO A 596 33.39 -13.00 -0.34
N PRO A 597 32.50 -13.01 0.68
CA PRO A 597 31.12 -12.54 0.53
C PRO A 597 31.05 -11.06 0.12
N LEU A 598 30.07 -10.72 -0.72
CA LEU A 598 30.00 -9.41 -1.38
C LEU A 598 29.84 -8.24 -0.37
N PRO A 599 30.46 -7.07 -0.62
CA PRO A 599 30.29 -5.88 0.21
C PRO A 599 28.83 -5.40 0.22
N THR A 600 28.12 -5.59 1.33
CA THR A 600 26.67 -5.26 1.39
C THR A 600 26.37 -3.80 1.72
N ALA A 601 27.41 -3.01 2.02
CA ALA A 601 27.33 -1.58 2.23
C ALA A 601 28.68 -0.97 1.87
N TYR A 602 28.69 0.26 1.32
CA TYR A 602 29.92 0.98 0.99
C TYR A 602 30.92 1.05 2.17
N SER A 603 30.42 1.20 3.40
CA SER A 603 31.26 1.24 4.63
C SER A 603 31.83 -0.11 5.06
N LYS A 604 31.59 -1.20 4.31
CA LYS A 604 32.28 -2.49 4.41
C LYS A 604 33.23 -2.74 3.24
N LEU A 605 33.33 -1.80 2.29
CA LEU A 605 34.17 -1.97 1.11
C LEU A 605 35.65 -1.88 1.48
N GLU A 606 35.99 -0.94 2.38
CA GLU A 606 37.37 -0.63 2.81
C GLU A 606 38.08 -1.84 3.46
N ASP A 607 37.35 -2.70 4.19
CA ASP A 607 37.89 -3.93 4.77
C ASP A 607 38.08 -5.08 3.76
N HIS A 608 37.44 -4.99 2.60
CA HIS A 608 37.19 -6.12 1.69
C HIS A 608 38.45 -6.53 0.89
N PRO A 609 38.76 -7.83 0.72
CA PRO A 609 39.99 -8.27 0.05
C PRO A 609 40.15 -7.81 -1.41
N LEU A 610 39.03 -7.49 -2.07
CA LEU A 610 38.96 -7.01 -3.46
C LEU A 610 38.65 -5.50 -3.55
N TYR A 611 38.99 -4.71 -2.53
CA TYR A 611 38.73 -3.27 -2.44
C TYR A 611 39.09 -2.50 -3.73
N GLU A 612 40.34 -2.60 -4.19
CA GLU A 612 40.81 -1.86 -5.37
C GLU A 612 40.06 -2.24 -6.65
N MET A 613 39.77 -3.52 -6.88
CA MET A 613 39.01 -3.96 -8.05
C MET A 613 37.56 -3.45 -8.03
N PHE A 614 36.97 -3.27 -6.85
CA PHE A 614 35.67 -2.60 -6.73
C PHE A 614 35.78 -1.08 -6.86
N LYS A 615 36.86 -0.45 -6.39
CA LYS A 615 37.13 0.98 -6.59
C LYS A 615 37.40 1.37 -8.04
N GLU A 616 38.08 0.51 -8.79
CA GLU A 616 38.18 0.62 -10.24
C GLU A 616 36.80 0.54 -10.88
N ALA A 617 35.99 -0.47 -10.53
CA ALA A 617 34.63 -0.61 -11.06
C ALA A 617 33.71 0.58 -10.72
N GLU A 618 33.82 1.18 -9.52
CA GLU A 618 33.13 2.45 -9.17
C GLU A 618 33.55 3.59 -10.10
N LYS A 619 34.86 3.78 -10.31
CA LYS A 619 35.40 4.83 -11.21
C LYS A 619 34.91 4.63 -12.64
N THR A 620 35.02 3.42 -13.21
CA THR A 620 34.56 3.10 -14.58
C THR A 620 33.06 3.35 -14.74
N HIS A 621 32.24 2.99 -13.75
CA HIS A 621 30.80 3.20 -13.81
C HIS A 621 30.44 4.70 -13.78
N LEU A 622 31.08 5.49 -12.91
CA LEU A 622 30.88 6.95 -12.89
C LEU A 622 31.34 7.63 -14.18
N GLN A 623 32.45 7.18 -14.78
CA GLN A 623 32.91 7.66 -16.09
C GLN A 623 31.88 7.41 -17.19
N SER A 624 31.26 6.22 -17.23
CA SER A 624 30.20 5.93 -18.21
C SER A 624 28.95 6.82 -18.03
N HIS A 625 28.57 7.13 -16.78
CA HIS A 625 27.50 8.09 -16.51
C HIS A 625 27.85 9.54 -16.87
N GLN A 626 29.13 9.93 -16.74
CA GLN A 626 29.62 11.25 -17.15
C GLN A 626 29.59 11.40 -18.67
N GLN A 627 30.04 10.39 -19.42
CA GLN A 627 29.92 10.33 -20.89
C GLN A 627 28.45 10.45 -21.34
N MET A 628 27.56 9.66 -20.71
CA MET A 628 26.12 9.66 -20.99
C MET A 628 25.36 10.88 -20.42
N LYS A 629 26.06 11.85 -19.80
CA LYS A 629 25.51 13.07 -19.19
C LYS A 629 24.29 12.77 -18.29
N SER A 630 24.35 11.68 -17.52
CA SER A 630 23.18 11.11 -16.83
C SER A 630 22.57 12.02 -15.75
N TRP A 631 23.33 13.01 -15.27
CA TRP A 631 22.91 14.03 -14.33
C TRP A 631 23.68 15.34 -14.52
N THR A 632 23.18 16.42 -13.94
CA THR A 632 23.87 17.72 -13.82
C THR A 632 24.03 18.09 -12.34
N GLU A 633 25.23 18.51 -11.92
CA GLU A 633 25.46 19.00 -10.55
C GLU A 633 24.68 20.30 -10.30
N VAL A 634 24.06 20.42 -9.13
CA VAL A 634 23.25 21.57 -8.72
C VAL A 634 23.46 21.90 -7.24
N GLN A 635 23.33 23.18 -6.88
CA GLN A 635 23.41 23.62 -5.49
C GLN A 635 22.20 23.14 -4.67
N ALA A 636 22.45 22.68 -3.44
CA ALA A 636 21.40 22.11 -2.59
C ALA A 636 20.40 23.15 -2.07
N SER A 637 20.84 24.39 -1.86
CA SER A 637 20.03 25.41 -1.16
C SER A 637 18.81 25.88 -1.96
N PRO A 638 18.86 26.13 -3.29
CA PRO A 638 17.65 26.36 -4.09
C PRO A 638 16.69 25.15 -4.09
N VAL A 639 17.20 23.94 -4.35
CA VAL A 639 16.40 22.71 -4.44
C VAL A 639 15.64 22.42 -3.14
N LYS A 640 16.29 22.62 -1.98
CA LYS A 640 15.66 22.51 -0.66
C LYS A 640 14.60 23.58 -0.40
N ARG A 641 14.85 24.84 -0.78
CA ARG A 641 13.87 25.94 -0.60
C ARG A 641 12.61 25.73 -1.43
N ALA A 642 12.74 25.18 -2.64
CA ALA A 642 11.60 24.82 -3.49
C ALA A 642 10.88 23.53 -3.08
N GLY A 643 11.31 22.86 -1.99
CA GLY A 643 10.60 21.71 -1.42
C GLY A 643 10.70 20.40 -2.22
N HIS A 644 11.55 20.33 -3.26
CA HIS A 644 11.69 19.12 -4.06
C HIS A 644 12.15 17.91 -3.22
N GLN A 645 11.68 16.72 -3.58
CA GLN A 645 12.19 15.50 -2.99
C GLN A 645 13.63 15.23 -3.46
N ILE A 646 14.51 14.97 -2.49
CA ILE A 646 15.87 14.49 -2.70
C ILE A 646 15.89 12.99 -2.34
N LEU A 647 16.35 12.15 -3.28
CA LEU A 647 16.55 10.72 -3.08
C LEU A 647 17.99 10.43 -2.62
N ASP A 648 18.16 9.37 -1.85
CA ASP A 648 19.49 8.80 -1.59
C ASP A 648 19.89 7.86 -2.74
N CYS A 649 21.13 7.40 -2.73
CA CYS A 649 21.64 6.36 -3.63
C CYS A 649 22.51 5.36 -2.87
N MET A 650 22.75 4.20 -3.48
CA MET A 650 23.60 3.14 -2.93
C MET A 650 24.37 2.44 -4.04
N TRP A 651 25.49 1.84 -3.68
CA TRP A 651 26.26 0.96 -4.54
C TRP A 651 25.78 -0.49 -4.40
N VAL A 652 25.73 -1.20 -5.52
CA VAL A 652 25.50 -2.65 -5.60
C VAL A 652 26.71 -3.28 -6.27
N TYR A 653 27.36 -4.22 -5.58
CA TYR A 653 28.58 -4.87 -6.02
C TYR A 653 28.31 -6.32 -6.43
N THR A 654 28.92 -6.78 -7.51
CA THR A 654 28.75 -8.16 -8.02
C THR A 654 30.06 -8.68 -8.63
N TYR A 655 30.24 -10.00 -8.65
CA TYR A 655 31.33 -10.66 -9.37
C TYR A 655 30.85 -11.10 -10.76
N LYS A 656 31.55 -10.73 -11.84
CA LYS A 656 31.42 -11.42 -13.13
C LYS A 656 32.36 -12.62 -13.12
N LEU A 657 31.80 -13.82 -13.24
CA LEU A 657 32.54 -15.08 -13.36
C LEU A 657 32.61 -15.54 -14.83
N ASP A 658 33.50 -16.49 -15.11
CA ASP A 658 33.55 -17.23 -16.39
C ASP A 658 32.74 -18.54 -16.35
N LYS A 659 32.76 -19.29 -17.46
CA LYS A 659 32.06 -20.59 -17.59
C LYS A 659 32.62 -21.70 -16.68
N HIS A 660 33.79 -21.48 -16.08
CA HIS A 660 34.40 -22.36 -15.06
C HIS A 660 34.30 -21.74 -13.66
N HIS A 661 33.37 -20.79 -13.47
CA HIS A 661 33.09 -20.07 -12.23
C HIS A 661 34.29 -19.34 -11.60
N ARG A 662 35.31 -18.97 -12.38
CA ARG A 662 36.45 -18.16 -11.90
C ARG A 662 36.22 -16.67 -12.13
N LEU A 663 36.82 -15.82 -11.31
CA LEU A 663 36.63 -14.36 -11.37
C LEU A 663 37.17 -13.76 -12.67
N ILE A 664 36.29 -13.15 -13.49
CA ILE A 664 36.68 -12.29 -14.61
C ILE A 664 36.95 -10.87 -14.11
N LYS A 665 35.94 -10.25 -13.47
CA LYS A 665 36.04 -8.88 -12.96
C LYS A 665 34.99 -8.57 -11.88
N CYS A 666 35.32 -7.62 -11.02
CA CYS A 666 34.34 -6.94 -10.18
C CYS A 666 33.43 -6.04 -11.04
N LYS A 667 32.18 -5.88 -10.63
CA LYS A 667 31.20 -4.91 -11.15
C LYS A 667 30.67 -4.08 -9.97
N ALA A 668 30.51 -2.79 -10.18
CA ALA A 668 29.75 -1.90 -9.30
C ALA A 668 28.65 -1.21 -10.12
N ARG A 669 27.44 -1.09 -9.57
CA ARG A 669 26.31 -0.35 -10.14
C ARG A 669 25.82 0.68 -9.13
N LEU A 670 25.59 1.91 -9.57
CA LEU A 670 25.00 2.99 -8.78
C LEU A 670 23.48 2.94 -8.90
N VAL A 671 22.81 2.70 -7.78
CA VAL A 671 21.36 2.50 -7.71
C VAL A 671 20.72 3.63 -6.92
N VAL A 672 19.77 4.34 -7.53
CA VAL A 672 18.97 5.37 -6.87
C VAL A 672 17.92 4.70 -5.98
N ARG A 673 17.67 5.25 -4.79
CA ARG A 673 16.75 4.66 -3.82
C ARG A 673 15.29 4.98 -4.15
N GLY A 674 14.75 4.37 -5.21
CA GLY A 674 13.34 4.48 -5.61
C GLY A 674 12.34 3.88 -4.61
N ASP A 675 12.80 3.20 -3.56
CA ASP A 675 11.96 2.88 -2.39
C ASP A 675 11.53 4.14 -1.62
N GLN A 676 12.23 5.27 -1.80
CA GLN A 676 11.92 6.55 -1.16
C GLN A 676 10.95 7.43 -1.96
N GLN A 677 10.74 7.19 -3.26
CA GLN A 677 9.92 8.06 -4.12
C GLN A 677 8.50 8.22 -3.53
N ARG A 678 8.03 9.47 -3.46
CA ARG A 678 6.66 9.82 -3.07
C ARG A 678 5.81 10.06 -4.31
N ASN A 679 4.49 10.02 -4.15
CA ASN A 679 3.50 10.33 -5.20
C ASN A 679 3.70 9.51 -6.48
N ILE A 680 4.00 8.22 -6.31
CA ILE A 680 4.16 7.25 -7.40
C ILE A 680 2.78 6.93 -7.97
N THR A 681 2.61 7.09 -9.29
CA THR A 681 1.38 6.67 -9.99
C THR A 681 1.42 5.18 -10.32
N SER A 682 0.27 4.54 -10.57
CA SER A 682 0.23 3.16 -11.05
C SER A 682 0.99 2.96 -12.38
N GLN A 683 1.01 4.00 -13.23
CA GLN A 683 1.78 4.03 -14.46
C GLN A 683 3.31 4.01 -14.21
N ASP A 684 3.80 4.62 -13.14
CA ASP A 684 5.24 4.63 -12.79
C ASP A 684 5.78 3.26 -12.32
N THR A 685 4.90 2.26 -12.17
CA THR A 685 5.23 0.86 -11.85
C THR A 685 4.83 -0.11 -12.97
N TYR A 686 4.23 0.36 -14.06
CA TYR A 686 3.82 -0.48 -15.18
C TYR A 686 5.02 -0.72 -16.11
N ALA A 687 5.59 -1.91 -16.04
CA ALA A 687 6.49 -2.46 -17.05
C ALA A 687 5.81 -3.70 -17.68
N ALA A 688 6.08 -3.99 -18.94
CA ALA A 688 5.53 -5.17 -19.62
C ALA A 688 6.16 -6.47 -19.08
N THR A 689 5.55 -7.03 -18.03
CA THR A 689 6.00 -8.25 -17.32
C THR A 689 5.41 -9.56 -17.87
N LEU A 690 4.91 -9.57 -19.11
CA LEU A 690 4.41 -10.77 -19.80
C LEU A 690 5.54 -11.67 -20.37
N ALA A 691 6.80 -11.28 -20.15
CA ALA A 691 7.99 -11.80 -20.82
C ALA A 691 8.05 -13.34 -20.93
N GLY A 692 7.83 -14.09 -19.84
CA GLY A 692 7.93 -15.55 -19.85
C GLY A 692 6.94 -16.26 -20.78
N ARG A 693 5.70 -15.75 -20.92
CA ARG A 693 4.69 -16.29 -21.84
C ARG A 693 5.08 -16.01 -23.28
N SER A 694 5.37 -14.75 -23.58
CA SER A 694 5.67 -14.27 -24.93
C SER A 694 6.99 -14.83 -25.45
N PHE A 695 7.97 -15.02 -24.57
CA PHE A 695 9.22 -15.74 -24.85
C PHE A 695 8.95 -17.20 -25.23
N ARG A 696 8.22 -17.98 -24.42
CA ARG A 696 7.89 -19.39 -24.76
C ARG A 696 7.13 -19.50 -26.08
N MET A 697 6.20 -18.58 -26.33
CA MET A 697 5.47 -18.50 -27.60
C MET A 697 6.41 -18.21 -28.78
N LEU A 698 7.32 -17.23 -28.65
CA LEU A 698 8.35 -16.93 -29.65
C LEU A 698 9.27 -18.13 -29.91
N MET A 699 9.67 -18.86 -28.86
CA MET A 699 10.48 -20.09 -28.99
C MET A 699 9.70 -21.21 -29.70
N ALA A 700 8.41 -21.38 -29.43
CA ALA A 700 7.58 -22.37 -30.13
C ALA A 700 7.41 -22.03 -31.64
N ILE A 701 7.22 -20.74 -31.96
CA ILE A 701 7.18 -20.23 -33.34
C ILE A 701 8.54 -20.47 -34.02
N ALA A 702 9.64 -20.08 -33.38
CA ALA A 702 10.99 -20.23 -33.92
C ALA A 702 11.39 -21.70 -34.13
N ALA A 703 10.94 -22.61 -33.26
CA ALA A 703 11.10 -24.06 -33.45
C ALA A 703 10.33 -24.55 -34.69
N LYS A 704 9.03 -24.23 -34.80
CA LYS A 704 8.16 -24.69 -35.91
C LYS A 704 8.64 -24.21 -37.29
N TYR A 705 8.97 -22.94 -37.40
CA TYR A 705 9.36 -22.29 -38.66
C TYR A 705 10.88 -22.30 -38.92
N ASP A 706 11.68 -22.85 -37.99
CA ASP A 706 13.17 -22.82 -37.99
C ASP A 706 13.76 -21.41 -38.14
N LEU A 707 13.16 -20.40 -37.50
CA LEU A 707 13.65 -19.01 -37.50
C LEU A 707 15.04 -18.93 -36.86
N GLU A 708 15.97 -18.17 -37.42
CA GLU A 708 17.20 -17.77 -36.72
C GLU A 708 16.87 -17.05 -35.42
N LEU A 709 17.73 -17.20 -34.41
CA LEU A 709 17.56 -16.61 -33.08
C LEU A 709 18.89 -16.02 -32.62
N LYS A 710 19.00 -14.69 -32.65
CA LYS A 710 20.20 -13.94 -32.27
C LYS A 710 19.96 -13.14 -30.99
N GLN A 711 20.96 -13.05 -30.12
CA GLN A 711 20.89 -12.32 -28.86
C GLN A 711 21.87 -11.14 -28.85
N TYR A 712 21.41 -9.99 -28.35
CA TYR A 712 22.21 -8.79 -28.13
C TYR A 712 21.94 -8.20 -26.73
N ASP A 713 22.94 -7.56 -26.13
CA ASP A 713 22.90 -6.89 -24.82
C ASP A 713 23.18 -5.39 -25.00
N VAL A 714 22.29 -4.52 -24.54
CA VAL A 714 22.41 -3.06 -24.61
C VAL A 714 23.17 -2.54 -23.38
N THR A 715 24.36 -2.00 -23.60
CA THR A 715 25.20 -1.49 -22.51
C THR A 715 24.53 -0.32 -21.79
N ASN A 716 24.16 -0.55 -20.53
CA ASN A 716 23.48 0.40 -19.62
C ASN A 716 22.14 0.92 -20.17
N ALA A 717 21.25 0.06 -20.68
CA ALA A 717 20.08 0.45 -21.48
C ALA A 717 19.26 1.63 -20.91
N PHE A 718 18.97 1.63 -19.60
CA PHE A 718 18.22 2.71 -18.93
C PHE A 718 18.82 4.12 -19.15
N VAL A 719 20.14 4.29 -19.22
CA VAL A 719 20.74 5.64 -19.28
C VAL A 719 20.65 6.29 -20.65
N HIS A 720 20.15 5.56 -21.66
CA HIS A 720 19.81 6.14 -22.96
C HIS A 720 18.51 6.93 -22.91
N ALA A 721 17.51 6.48 -22.14
CA ALA A 721 16.22 7.15 -22.03
C ALA A 721 16.30 8.43 -21.19
N ALA A 722 15.72 9.53 -21.69
CA ALA A 722 15.61 10.79 -20.94
C ALA A 722 14.54 10.71 -19.83
N ILE A 723 14.73 11.46 -18.74
CA ILE A 723 13.74 11.53 -17.66
C ILE A 723 12.71 12.65 -17.90
N ASP A 724 11.44 12.31 -17.71
CA ASP A 724 10.27 13.16 -17.98
C ASP A 724 9.98 14.21 -16.88
N ARG A 725 10.61 14.05 -15.71
CA ARG A 725 10.29 14.80 -14.48
C ARG A 725 11.53 15.15 -13.67
N GLU A 726 11.42 16.17 -12.82
CA GLU A 726 12.52 16.61 -11.97
C GLU A 726 12.79 15.65 -10.82
N ILE A 727 13.85 14.84 -10.94
CA ILE A 727 14.38 14.02 -9.84
C ILE A 727 15.75 14.56 -9.40
N TYR A 728 15.90 14.74 -8.09
CA TYR A 728 17.15 15.14 -7.45
C TYR A 728 17.64 14.00 -6.56
N MET A 729 18.94 13.69 -6.63
CA MET A 729 19.58 12.67 -5.79
C MET A 729 20.83 13.22 -5.09
N ARG A 730 21.21 12.59 -3.97
CA ARG A 730 22.53 12.83 -3.36
C ARG A 730 23.64 12.23 -4.22
N MET A 731 24.83 12.82 -4.11
CA MET A 731 26.05 12.25 -4.68
C MET A 731 26.40 10.90 -4.00
N PRO A 732 26.95 9.92 -4.75
CA PRO A 732 27.33 8.62 -4.20
C PRO A 732 28.36 8.73 -3.07
N LYS A 733 28.27 7.80 -2.11
CA LYS A 733 29.28 7.67 -1.04
C LYS A 733 30.66 7.43 -1.67
N GLY A 734 31.69 8.05 -1.08
CA GLY A 734 33.04 8.13 -1.64
C GLY A 734 33.29 9.30 -2.59
N TYR A 735 32.24 9.96 -3.11
CA TYR A 735 32.35 10.98 -4.18
C TYR A 735 31.50 12.22 -3.87
N GLN A 736 31.37 12.61 -2.61
CA GLN A 736 30.46 13.67 -2.17
C GLN A 736 31.14 15.04 -2.09
N LYS A 737 30.60 16.03 -2.81
CA LYS A 737 30.98 17.44 -2.69
C LYS A 737 30.04 18.14 -1.68
N PRO A 738 30.57 18.94 -0.73
CA PRO A 738 29.75 19.78 0.14
C PRO A 738 28.76 20.67 -0.65
N GLY A 739 27.58 20.92 -0.09
CA GLY A 739 26.56 21.77 -0.71
C GLY A 739 25.92 21.25 -2.01
N THR A 740 26.38 20.13 -2.59
CA THR A 740 26.05 19.72 -3.96
C THR A 740 25.05 18.56 -4.00
N LEU A 741 24.16 18.58 -4.99
CA LEU A 741 23.23 17.51 -5.35
C LEU A 741 23.35 17.20 -6.85
N LEU A 742 22.78 16.09 -7.30
CA LEU A 742 22.70 15.72 -8.70
C LEU A 742 21.25 15.83 -9.17
N LYS A 743 20.97 16.67 -10.17
CA LYS A 743 19.71 16.68 -10.90
C LYS A 743 19.78 15.61 -12.00
N VAL A 744 18.98 14.56 -11.87
CA VAL A 744 18.94 13.43 -12.79
C VAL A 744 18.42 13.90 -14.17
N ARG A 745 19.01 13.39 -15.26
CA ARG A 745 18.67 13.73 -16.65
C ARG A 745 18.32 12.51 -17.51
N LYS A 746 18.84 11.34 -17.15
CA LYS A 746 18.57 10.05 -17.78
C LYS A 746 17.91 9.09 -16.78
N ALA A 747 17.23 8.06 -17.26
CA ALA A 747 16.73 6.99 -16.39
C ALA A 747 17.90 6.25 -15.72
N LEU A 748 17.80 6.01 -14.41
CA LEU A 748 18.86 5.41 -13.58
C LEU A 748 18.33 4.14 -12.90
N TYR A 749 19.20 3.13 -12.73
CA TYR A 749 18.86 1.91 -12.00
C TYR A 749 18.26 2.24 -10.62
N GLY A 750 17.17 1.56 -10.27
CA GLY A 750 16.46 1.72 -8.99
C GLY A 750 15.37 2.80 -8.96
N LEU A 751 15.26 3.68 -9.95
CA LEU A 751 14.05 4.50 -10.15
C LEU A 751 12.94 3.62 -10.76
N ARG A 752 11.72 3.67 -10.21
CA ARG A 752 10.66 2.73 -10.63
C ARG A 752 10.22 2.89 -12.08
N ILE A 753 10.26 4.12 -12.60
CA ILE A 753 9.87 4.46 -13.97
C ILE A 753 10.93 4.07 -15.03
N SER A 754 12.16 3.75 -14.64
CA SER A 754 13.26 3.55 -15.60
C SER A 754 13.04 2.43 -16.62
N PRO A 755 12.46 1.27 -16.28
CA PRO A 755 12.07 0.26 -17.27
C PRO A 755 11.07 0.78 -18.30
N LEU A 756 10.05 1.53 -17.87
CA LEU A 756 9.02 2.08 -18.77
C LEU A 756 9.57 3.20 -19.67
N LEU A 757 10.46 4.06 -19.16
CA LEU A 757 11.13 5.08 -19.98
C LEU A 757 12.03 4.44 -21.04
N TRP A 758 12.80 3.42 -20.67
CA TRP A 758 13.61 2.66 -21.63
C TRP A 758 12.76 1.93 -22.67
N GLN A 759 11.69 1.24 -22.24
CA GLN A 759 10.77 0.56 -23.16
C GLN A 759 10.21 1.53 -24.20
N LYS A 760 9.80 2.75 -23.79
CA LYS A 760 9.32 3.80 -24.71
C LYS A 760 10.41 4.32 -25.66
N GLU A 761 11.61 4.60 -25.15
CA GLU A 761 12.77 5.05 -25.94
C GLU A 761 13.18 4.02 -27.02
N PHE A 762 13.21 2.73 -26.64
CA PHE A 762 13.56 1.65 -27.56
C PHE A 762 12.45 1.39 -28.58
N THR A 763 11.18 1.31 -28.14
CA THR A 763 10.01 1.21 -29.03
C THR A 763 9.99 2.33 -30.07
N ALA A 764 10.21 3.58 -29.66
CA ALA A 764 10.23 4.73 -30.58
C ALA A 764 11.38 4.64 -31.61
N THR A 765 12.48 4.00 -31.25
CA THR A 765 13.62 3.79 -32.16
C THR A 765 13.35 2.66 -33.16
N LEU A 766 12.76 1.55 -32.71
CA LEU A 766 12.33 0.47 -33.60
C LEU A 766 11.25 0.98 -34.57
N ALA A 767 10.32 1.82 -34.09
CA ALA A 767 9.30 2.47 -34.91
C ALA A 767 9.91 3.38 -36.00
N SER A 768 10.97 4.16 -35.71
CA SER A 768 11.64 4.98 -36.74
C SER A 768 12.46 4.16 -37.75
N ILE A 769 12.87 2.94 -37.40
CA ILE A 769 13.45 1.95 -38.33
C ILE A 769 12.34 1.25 -39.17
N GLY A 770 11.07 1.44 -38.80
CA GLY A 770 9.88 0.97 -39.51
C GLY A 770 9.23 -0.29 -38.91
N PHE A 771 9.60 -0.69 -37.69
CA PHE A 771 8.94 -1.81 -37.00
C PHE A 771 7.59 -1.39 -36.42
N GLN A 772 6.60 -2.29 -36.52
CA GLN A 772 5.28 -2.10 -35.94
C GLN A 772 5.23 -2.74 -34.54
N GLN A 773 4.70 -2.02 -33.56
CA GLN A 773 4.52 -2.55 -32.20
C GLN A 773 3.31 -3.47 -32.12
N ILE A 774 3.45 -4.58 -31.42
CA ILE A 774 2.38 -5.56 -31.20
C ILE A 774 1.50 -5.08 -30.03
N PRO A 775 0.21 -4.77 -30.25
CA PRO A 775 -0.64 -4.18 -29.20
C PRO A 775 -0.80 -5.03 -27.94
N GLN A 776 -0.84 -6.37 -28.05
CA GLN A 776 -0.95 -7.26 -26.89
C GLN A 776 0.40 -7.54 -26.19
N GLU A 777 1.53 -7.28 -26.84
CA GLU A 777 2.87 -7.47 -26.27
C GLU A 777 3.78 -6.29 -26.64
N PRO A 778 3.74 -5.18 -25.87
CA PRO A 778 4.48 -3.96 -26.15
C PRO A 778 6.01 -4.12 -26.22
N CYS A 779 6.58 -5.21 -25.70
CA CYS A 779 8.00 -5.55 -25.82
C CYS A 779 8.34 -6.40 -27.05
N CYS A 780 7.37 -6.64 -27.94
CA CYS A 780 7.54 -7.33 -29.22
C CYS A 780 7.15 -6.41 -30.39
N MET A 781 7.96 -6.41 -31.43
CA MET A 781 7.76 -5.60 -32.62
C MET A 781 8.14 -6.38 -33.88
N ILE A 782 7.44 -6.16 -34.99
CA ILE A 782 7.61 -6.93 -36.24
C ILE A 782 7.79 -6.02 -37.45
N LYS A 783 8.63 -6.44 -38.40
CA LYS A 783 8.83 -5.80 -39.70
C LYS A 783 9.31 -6.81 -40.73
N ASP A 784 8.65 -6.91 -41.89
CA ASP A 784 9.11 -7.71 -43.04
C ASP A 784 9.47 -9.19 -42.71
N GLY A 785 8.82 -9.74 -41.67
CA GLY A 785 9.07 -11.08 -41.11
C GLY A 785 10.22 -11.20 -40.10
N VAL A 786 10.96 -10.11 -39.85
CA VAL A 786 11.87 -9.97 -38.70
C VAL A 786 11.06 -9.57 -37.46
N ILE A 787 11.19 -10.34 -36.39
CA ILE A 787 10.60 -10.07 -35.08
C ILE A 787 11.72 -9.64 -34.13
N ILE A 788 11.53 -8.54 -33.41
CA ILE A 788 12.39 -8.11 -32.31
C ILE A 788 11.58 -8.22 -31.02
N PHE A 789 12.13 -8.92 -30.03
CA PHE A 789 11.55 -9.10 -28.70
C PHE A 789 12.62 -8.75 -27.66
N PHE A 790 12.33 -7.82 -26.75
CA PHE A 790 13.34 -7.28 -25.83
C PHE A 790 12.86 -7.28 -24.38
N TYR A 791 13.78 -7.46 -23.43
CA TYR A 791 13.53 -7.34 -22.01
C TYR A 791 14.68 -6.60 -21.33
N VAL A 792 14.43 -5.33 -20.98
CA VAL A 792 15.42 -4.45 -20.35
C VAL A 792 16.70 -4.36 -21.19
N ASP A 793 17.83 -4.93 -20.74
CA ASP A 793 19.11 -4.83 -21.42
C ASP A 793 19.22 -5.89 -22.57
N ASP A 794 18.48 -7.01 -22.50
CA ASP A 794 18.49 -8.10 -23.49
C ASP A 794 17.56 -7.85 -24.70
N ILE A 795 18.04 -8.17 -25.91
CA ILE A 795 17.29 -8.17 -27.17
C ILE A 795 17.43 -9.54 -27.86
N ILE A 796 16.31 -10.15 -28.22
CA ILE A 796 16.22 -11.30 -29.13
C ILE A 796 15.74 -10.80 -30.50
N VAL A 797 16.45 -11.21 -31.56
CA VAL A 797 16.03 -11.03 -32.95
C VAL A 797 15.70 -12.40 -33.54
N ALA A 798 14.49 -12.55 -34.09
CA ALA A 798 14.02 -13.76 -34.74
C ALA A 798 13.64 -13.49 -36.21
N TYR A 799 14.15 -14.27 -37.15
CA TYR A 799 13.95 -14.04 -38.60
C TYR A 799 14.11 -15.34 -39.40
N HIS A 800 13.49 -15.51 -40.57
CA HIS A 800 13.91 -16.59 -41.46
C HIS A 800 15.27 -16.26 -42.07
N SER A 801 16.11 -17.27 -42.34
CA SER A 801 17.42 -17.08 -43.01
C SER A 801 17.35 -16.24 -44.30
N LYS A 802 16.24 -16.33 -45.06
CA LYS A 802 15.97 -15.48 -46.24
C LYS A 802 15.89 -13.97 -45.97
N GLN A 803 15.68 -13.57 -44.71
CA GLN A 803 15.54 -12.18 -44.24
C GLN A 803 16.78 -11.68 -43.49
N GLU A 804 17.88 -12.43 -43.47
CA GLU A 804 19.10 -12.08 -42.74
C GLU A 804 19.65 -10.69 -43.10
N SER A 805 19.55 -10.27 -44.37
CA SER A 805 19.94 -8.92 -44.79
C SER A 805 19.13 -7.82 -44.10
N GLU A 806 17.81 -8.00 -43.93
CA GLU A 806 16.96 -7.01 -43.24
C GLU A 806 17.15 -7.05 -41.72
N ALA A 807 17.35 -8.23 -41.14
CA ALA A 807 17.69 -8.37 -39.72
C ALA A 807 19.02 -7.66 -39.39
N MET A 808 20.05 -7.84 -40.21
CA MET A 808 21.34 -7.16 -40.05
C MET A 808 21.25 -5.65 -40.31
N LYS A 809 20.48 -5.19 -41.32
CA LYS A 809 20.21 -3.75 -41.52
C LYS A 809 19.50 -3.11 -40.31
N ALA A 810 18.54 -3.82 -39.71
CA ALA A 810 17.86 -3.36 -38.50
C ALA A 810 18.84 -3.26 -37.31
N ILE A 811 19.68 -4.28 -37.11
CA ILE A 811 20.65 -4.30 -36.01
C ILE A 811 21.75 -3.26 -36.17
N ASN A 812 22.25 -3.02 -37.39
CA ASN A 812 23.23 -1.96 -37.63
C ASN A 812 22.67 -0.58 -37.23
N ARG A 813 21.40 -0.27 -37.59
CA ARG A 813 20.72 0.96 -37.17
C ARG A 813 20.44 1.06 -35.67
N ILE A 814 20.30 -0.07 -34.98
CA ILE A 814 20.21 -0.12 -33.51
C ILE A 814 21.61 0.18 -32.92
N GLN A 815 22.68 -0.38 -33.49
CA GLN A 815 24.06 -0.18 -33.08
C GLN A 815 24.61 1.24 -33.35
N GLU A 816 24.12 1.91 -34.40
CA GLU A 816 24.39 3.33 -34.68
C GLU A 816 23.95 4.25 -33.52
N LYS A 817 22.90 3.87 -32.77
CA LYS A 817 22.35 4.64 -31.64
C LYS A 817 22.75 4.10 -30.26
N TYR A 818 22.92 2.79 -30.12
CA TYR A 818 23.13 2.12 -28.84
C TYR A 818 24.36 1.20 -28.86
N ALA A 819 25.18 1.26 -27.81
CA ALA A 819 26.32 0.38 -27.64
C ALA A 819 25.86 -1.05 -27.27
N CYS A 820 25.59 -1.88 -28.28
CA CYS A 820 25.22 -3.28 -28.12
C CYS A 820 26.43 -4.23 -28.14
N THR A 821 26.33 -5.35 -27.44
CA THR A 821 27.23 -6.51 -27.57
C THR A 821 26.42 -7.76 -27.92
N GLY A 822 27.07 -8.86 -28.32
CA GLY A 822 26.39 -10.09 -28.79
C GLY A 822 26.37 -10.23 -30.32
N GLY A 823 25.34 -10.87 -30.87
CA GLY A 823 25.25 -11.34 -32.25
C GLY A 823 25.39 -12.86 -32.43
N ASP A 824 25.72 -13.55 -31.33
CA ASP A 824 25.71 -15.01 -31.25
C ASP A 824 24.28 -15.57 -31.25
N ASN A 825 24.20 -16.89 -31.45
CA ASN A 825 22.93 -17.62 -31.35
C ASN A 825 22.42 -17.60 -29.90
N LEU A 826 21.11 -17.42 -29.72
CA LEU A 826 20.45 -17.41 -28.42
C LEU A 826 20.75 -18.70 -27.61
N GLN A 827 21.35 -18.54 -26.44
CA GLN A 827 21.66 -19.64 -25.50
C GLN A 827 21.08 -19.43 -24.10
N TRP A 828 20.99 -18.19 -23.61
CA TRP A 828 20.59 -17.89 -22.23
C TRP A 828 19.75 -16.62 -22.17
N PHE A 829 18.52 -16.69 -21.68
CA PHE A 829 17.62 -15.54 -21.56
C PHE A 829 16.87 -15.61 -20.23
N LEU A 830 16.94 -14.55 -19.41
CA LEU A 830 16.28 -14.46 -18.09
C LEU A 830 16.55 -15.69 -17.18
N GLY A 831 17.77 -16.23 -17.22
CA GLY A 831 18.15 -17.43 -16.45
C GLY A 831 17.59 -18.76 -16.97
N VAL A 832 16.95 -18.76 -18.15
CA VAL A 832 16.55 -19.95 -18.91
C VAL A 832 17.61 -20.28 -19.96
N GLU A 833 18.05 -21.53 -19.98
CA GLU A 833 18.92 -22.08 -21.02
C GLU A 833 18.09 -22.53 -22.22
N VAL A 834 18.52 -22.16 -23.42
CA VAL A 834 17.84 -22.41 -24.71
C VAL A 834 18.67 -23.37 -25.53
N MET A 835 18.14 -24.57 -25.79
CA MET A 835 18.83 -25.62 -26.54
C MET A 835 18.00 -26.02 -27.76
N ARG A 836 18.58 -25.91 -28.96
CA ARG A 836 17.85 -26.09 -30.23
C ARG A 836 18.32 -27.31 -31.00
N ASN A 837 17.38 -28.13 -31.47
CA ASN A 837 17.63 -29.24 -32.37
C ASN A 837 16.93 -29.02 -33.72
N ARG A 838 17.67 -28.52 -34.71
CA ARG A 838 17.11 -28.26 -36.07
C ARG A 838 16.64 -29.52 -36.79
N LYS A 839 17.34 -30.65 -36.63
CA LYS A 839 16.96 -31.95 -37.25
C LYS A 839 15.59 -32.46 -36.76
N GLN A 840 15.13 -32.00 -35.60
CA GLN A 840 13.82 -32.35 -35.02
C GLN A 840 12.86 -31.16 -34.94
N LYS A 841 13.30 -29.96 -35.36
CA LYS A 841 12.58 -28.69 -35.17
C LYS A 841 12.07 -28.47 -33.75
N THR A 842 12.90 -28.81 -32.74
CA THR A 842 12.58 -28.57 -31.33
C THR A 842 13.49 -27.53 -30.68
N ILE A 843 12.93 -26.82 -29.70
CA ILE A 843 13.67 -26.00 -28.73
C ILE A 843 13.30 -26.50 -27.33
N GLN A 844 14.32 -26.80 -26.53
CA GLN A 844 14.21 -27.19 -25.13
C GLN A 844 14.61 -26.01 -24.24
N LEU A 845 13.77 -25.69 -23.26
CA LEU A 845 13.99 -24.63 -22.27
C LEU A 845 14.27 -25.25 -20.89
N SER A 846 15.41 -24.93 -20.28
CA SER A 846 15.80 -25.50 -18.99
C SER A 846 16.20 -24.43 -17.97
N GLN A 847 15.96 -24.71 -16.69
CA GLN A 847 16.44 -23.92 -15.56
C GLN A 847 17.29 -24.77 -14.60
N ALA A 848 18.00 -25.79 -15.11
CA ALA A 848 18.82 -26.71 -14.32
C ALA A 848 19.77 -26.00 -13.33
N ALA A 849 20.52 -25.00 -13.80
CA ALA A 849 21.44 -24.20 -12.96
C ALA A 849 20.72 -23.36 -11.88
N TYR A 850 19.44 -23.04 -12.08
CA TYR A 850 18.61 -22.38 -11.06
C TYR A 850 18.03 -23.41 -10.07
N ALA A 851 17.59 -24.57 -10.55
CA ALA A 851 17.10 -25.68 -9.71
C ALA A 851 18.19 -26.15 -8.73
N ASP A 852 19.43 -26.32 -9.20
CA ASP A 852 20.59 -26.59 -8.36
C ASP A 852 20.79 -25.51 -7.28
N LYS A 853 20.89 -24.23 -7.71
CA LYS A 853 21.03 -23.07 -6.80
C LYS A 853 19.94 -23.03 -5.71
N ILE A 854 18.68 -23.29 -6.03
CA ILE A 854 17.59 -23.20 -5.03
C ILE A 854 17.45 -24.47 -4.19
N SER A 855 17.96 -25.62 -4.65
CA SER A 855 17.97 -26.85 -3.83
C SER A 855 18.77 -26.69 -2.52
N GLN A 856 19.74 -25.77 -2.50
CA GLN A 856 20.50 -25.36 -1.32
C GLN A 856 19.63 -24.69 -0.22
N LEU A 857 18.38 -24.31 -0.52
CA LEU A 857 17.41 -23.80 0.46
C LEU A 857 16.72 -24.91 1.27
N ALA A 858 16.81 -26.17 0.83
CA ALA A 858 16.23 -27.31 1.52
C ALA A 858 17.01 -27.62 2.81
N SER A 859 16.29 -27.93 3.90
CA SER A 859 16.88 -28.16 5.22
C SER A 859 17.45 -29.59 5.40
N ARG A 860 17.26 -30.45 4.38
CA ARG A 860 17.85 -31.78 4.18
C ARG A 860 18.14 -31.95 2.68
N GLN A 861 19.14 -32.74 2.30
CA GLN A 861 19.57 -32.94 0.90
C GLN A 861 19.77 -34.42 0.50
N ASP A 862 19.75 -35.30 1.49
CA ASP A 862 19.80 -36.76 1.40
C ASP A 862 18.51 -37.38 0.85
N ILE A 863 17.35 -36.76 1.13
CA ILE A 863 16.03 -37.27 0.78
C ILE A 863 15.73 -37.01 -0.71
N ARG A 864 15.15 -38.00 -1.41
CA ARG A 864 14.71 -37.90 -2.80
C ARG A 864 13.22 -38.17 -2.92
N HIS A 865 12.54 -37.47 -3.84
CA HIS A 865 11.10 -37.62 -4.07
C HIS A 865 10.76 -37.67 -5.56
N ASP A 866 9.75 -38.48 -5.90
CA ASP A 866 9.28 -38.72 -7.28
C ASP A 866 8.11 -37.81 -7.69
N THR A 867 7.46 -37.16 -6.73
CA THR A 867 6.40 -36.17 -6.96
C THR A 867 6.63 -34.95 -6.06
N PRO A 868 6.31 -33.71 -6.51
CA PRO A 868 6.53 -32.50 -5.74
C PRO A 868 5.60 -32.38 -4.53
N MET A 869 4.43 -33.03 -4.56
CA MET A 869 3.47 -33.04 -3.46
C MET A 869 2.99 -34.47 -3.14
N SER A 870 2.61 -34.72 -1.89
CA SER A 870 1.92 -35.94 -1.46
C SER A 870 0.40 -35.79 -1.61
N GLY A 871 -0.34 -36.89 -1.38
CA GLY A 871 -1.80 -36.87 -1.21
C GLY A 871 -2.26 -36.40 0.18
N MET A 872 -1.34 -35.98 1.06
CA MET A 872 -1.69 -35.52 2.41
C MET A 872 -2.20 -34.07 2.36
N GLU A 873 -3.28 -33.80 3.08
CA GLU A 873 -3.81 -32.45 3.20
C GLU A 873 -2.97 -31.62 4.18
N LEU A 874 -2.35 -30.57 3.66
CA LEU A 874 -1.71 -29.52 4.47
C LEU A 874 -2.77 -28.66 5.15
N ARG A 875 -2.70 -28.55 6.49
CA ARG A 875 -3.68 -27.83 7.31
C ARG A 875 -3.09 -26.55 7.93
N PRO A 876 -3.90 -25.51 8.21
CA PRO A 876 -3.42 -24.30 8.86
C PRO A 876 -2.78 -24.63 10.22
N ARG A 877 -1.59 -24.06 10.47
CA ARG A 877 -0.92 -24.15 11.77
C ARG A 877 -1.79 -23.48 12.84
N SER A 878 -2.01 -24.17 13.95
CA SER A 878 -2.81 -23.68 15.09
C SER A 878 -2.03 -22.71 15.99
N ASP A 879 -0.73 -22.93 16.18
CA ASP A 879 0.19 -22.02 16.86
C ASP A 879 0.82 -21.00 15.88
N LEU A 880 1.61 -20.05 16.40
CA LEU A 880 2.17 -18.93 15.63
C LEU A 880 3.66 -19.12 15.32
N ALA A 881 3.97 -19.25 14.03
CA ALA A 881 5.31 -19.47 13.51
C ALA A 881 6.31 -18.33 13.81
N GLU A 882 7.59 -18.70 13.82
CA GLU A 882 8.71 -17.77 13.95
C GLU A 882 8.92 -16.90 12.70
N PRO A 883 9.23 -15.58 12.80
CA PRO A 883 9.80 -14.81 11.70
C PRO A 883 11.01 -15.44 11.00
N SER A 884 11.78 -16.30 11.67
CA SER A 884 12.81 -17.13 11.00
C SER A 884 12.17 -18.24 10.14
N GLU A 885 11.17 -18.97 10.65
CA GLU A 885 10.37 -19.93 9.87
C GLU A 885 9.61 -19.27 8.72
N ILE A 886 8.90 -18.18 8.98
CA ILE A 886 8.13 -17.39 8.00
C ILE A 886 9.07 -16.87 6.92
N ASN A 887 10.22 -16.27 7.26
CA ASN A 887 11.15 -15.76 6.26
C ASN A 887 11.84 -16.88 5.47
N ARG A 888 12.22 -17.99 6.13
CA ARG A 888 12.73 -19.20 5.45
C ARG A 888 11.70 -19.75 4.48
N TYR A 889 10.43 -19.85 4.88
CA TYR A 889 9.34 -20.35 4.05
C TYR A 889 9.07 -19.43 2.86
N GLN A 890 8.95 -18.12 3.09
CA GLN A 890 8.78 -17.12 2.03
C GLN A 890 9.95 -17.14 1.03
N ARG A 891 11.20 -17.35 1.49
CA ARG A 891 12.38 -17.54 0.62
C ARG A 891 12.27 -18.80 -0.24
N LYS A 892 11.87 -19.94 0.35
CA LYS A 892 11.63 -21.21 -0.37
C LYS A 892 10.52 -21.05 -1.43
N ILE A 893 9.33 -20.58 -1.04
CA ILE A 893 8.17 -20.48 -1.93
C ILE A 893 8.38 -19.44 -3.04
N GLY A 894 8.99 -18.29 -2.75
CA GLY A 894 9.33 -17.29 -3.78
C GLY A 894 10.29 -17.83 -4.83
N SER A 895 11.30 -18.60 -4.40
CA SER A 895 12.26 -19.27 -5.31
C SER A 895 11.59 -20.37 -6.15
N LEU A 896 10.67 -21.14 -5.55
CA LEU A 896 9.88 -22.13 -6.29
C LEU A 896 8.95 -21.50 -7.33
N LEU A 897 8.36 -20.34 -7.03
CA LEU A 897 7.38 -19.69 -7.90
C LEU A 897 7.97 -19.28 -9.26
N PHE A 898 9.22 -18.79 -9.29
CA PHE A 898 9.90 -18.47 -10.54
C PHE A 898 10.08 -19.70 -11.44
N ALA A 899 10.59 -20.81 -10.89
CA ALA A 899 10.68 -22.06 -11.65
C ALA A 899 9.30 -22.55 -12.12
N ALA A 900 8.30 -22.50 -11.23
CA ALA A 900 6.92 -22.94 -11.49
C ALA A 900 6.20 -22.17 -12.60
N VAL A 901 6.52 -20.88 -12.78
CA VAL A 901 5.90 -20.01 -13.79
C VAL A 901 6.71 -19.99 -15.09
N THR A 902 8.01 -20.26 -15.06
CA THR A 902 8.91 -20.01 -16.21
C THR A 902 9.26 -21.28 -17.01
N THR A 903 9.67 -22.40 -16.39
CA THR A 903 9.96 -23.66 -17.14
C THR A 903 9.49 -24.96 -16.49
N ARG A 904 9.01 -24.95 -15.25
CA ARG A 904 8.62 -26.15 -14.48
C ARG A 904 7.12 -26.16 -14.15
N PRO A 905 6.24 -26.31 -15.18
CA PRO A 905 4.79 -26.38 -14.95
C PRO A 905 4.40 -27.49 -13.97
N ASP A 906 5.16 -28.57 -13.94
CA ASP A 906 4.93 -29.73 -13.08
C ASP A 906 4.97 -29.41 -11.58
N ILE A 907 5.61 -28.32 -11.12
CA ILE A 907 5.53 -27.91 -9.72
C ILE A 907 4.42 -26.88 -9.43
N ALA A 908 3.72 -26.37 -10.45
CA ALA A 908 2.80 -25.23 -10.31
C ALA A 908 1.67 -25.47 -9.30
N PHE A 909 1.04 -26.65 -9.30
CA PHE A 909 0.02 -26.98 -8.29
C PHE A 909 0.59 -27.01 -6.86
N ALA A 910 1.75 -27.66 -6.67
CA ALA A 910 2.39 -27.78 -5.36
C ALA A 910 2.76 -26.40 -4.81
N THR A 911 3.43 -25.56 -5.60
CA THR A 911 3.79 -24.19 -5.20
C THR A 911 2.55 -23.32 -4.96
N SER A 912 1.50 -23.45 -5.77
CA SER A 912 0.23 -22.73 -5.60
C SER A 912 -0.53 -23.14 -4.31
N ARG A 913 -0.50 -24.42 -3.93
CA ARG A 913 -1.08 -24.89 -2.67
C ARG A 913 -0.25 -24.48 -1.45
N LEU A 914 1.09 -24.49 -1.56
CA LEU A 914 2.00 -24.00 -0.52
C LEU A 914 1.92 -22.49 -0.29
N ALA A 915 1.74 -21.68 -1.34
CA ALA A 915 1.60 -20.23 -1.26
C ALA A 915 0.42 -19.78 -0.37
N ARG A 916 -0.58 -20.65 -0.14
CA ARG A 916 -1.71 -20.41 0.77
C ARG A 916 -1.27 -20.19 2.24
N PHE A 917 -0.05 -20.60 2.62
CA PHE A 917 0.44 -20.60 4.01
C PHE A 917 1.57 -19.60 4.31
N LEU A 918 1.83 -18.62 3.41
CA LEU A 918 2.94 -17.66 3.53
C LEU A 918 2.96 -16.80 4.80
N VAL A 919 1.85 -16.73 5.55
CA VAL A 919 1.70 -15.94 6.78
C VAL A 919 1.98 -16.76 8.05
N ASN A 920 1.64 -18.05 8.09
CA ASN A 920 1.80 -18.91 9.26
C ASN A 920 2.14 -20.38 8.88
N PRO A 921 3.39 -20.66 8.47
CA PRO A 921 3.82 -22.01 8.07
C PRO A 921 4.12 -22.92 9.27
N SER A 922 3.64 -24.16 9.24
CA SER A 922 4.06 -25.25 10.13
C SER A 922 5.39 -25.87 9.69
N THR A 923 5.93 -26.79 10.49
CA THR A 923 7.00 -27.72 10.06
C THR A 923 6.58 -28.51 8.82
N GLU A 924 5.36 -29.07 8.81
CA GLU A 924 4.81 -29.79 7.64
C GLU A 924 4.83 -28.94 6.36
N HIS A 925 4.56 -27.63 6.46
CA HIS A 925 4.68 -26.72 5.32
C HIS A 925 6.14 -26.54 4.87
N GLN A 926 7.10 -26.45 5.81
CA GLN A 926 8.54 -26.38 5.49
C GLN A 926 9.02 -27.65 4.80
N ASP A 927 8.60 -28.82 5.30
CA ASP A 927 8.98 -30.13 4.78
C ASP A 927 8.33 -30.40 3.42
N ALA A 928 7.08 -29.96 3.22
CA ALA A 928 6.41 -29.99 1.92
C ALA A 928 7.04 -29.01 0.90
N ALA A 929 7.57 -27.86 1.33
CA ALA A 929 8.36 -26.99 0.46
C ALA A 929 9.72 -27.62 0.09
N ASP A 930 10.38 -28.28 1.03
CA ASP A 930 11.64 -28.99 0.78
C ASP A 930 11.43 -30.21 -0.12
N ARG A 931 10.27 -30.88 -0.03
CA ARG A 931 9.86 -31.91 -0.99
C ARG A 931 9.90 -31.40 -2.43
N VAL A 932 9.36 -30.19 -2.69
CA VAL A 932 9.39 -29.60 -4.05
C VAL A 932 10.81 -29.26 -4.47
N LEU A 933 11.64 -28.70 -3.59
CA LEU A 933 13.05 -28.37 -3.88
C LEU A 933 13.89 -29.61 -4.19
N LEU A 934 13.70 -30.70 -3.44
CA LEU A 934 14.40 -31.97 -3.64
C LEU A 934 13.88 -32.73 -4.86
N TYR A 935 12.59 -32.64 -5.15
CA TYR A 935 12.02 -33.09 -6.41
C TYR A 935 12.62 -32.32 -7.61
N LEU A 936 12.71 -30.98 -7.54
CA LEU A 936 13.38 -30.17 -8.56
C LEU A 936 14.84 -30.58 -8.76
N LYS A 937 15.59 -30.85 -7.68
CA LYS A 937 16.99 -31.31 -7.77
C LYS A 937 17.09 -32.70 -8.41
N LYS A 938 16.25 -33.67 -8.00
CA LYS A 938 16.17 -35.01 -8.63
C LYS A 938 15.86 -34.91 -10.13
N THR A 939 15.08 -33.91 -10.52
CA THR A 939 14.58 -33.69 -11.89
C THR A 939 15.22 -32.49 -12.58
N GLU A 940 16.44 -32.08 -12.18
CA GLU A 940 17.11 -30.90 -12.74
C GLU A 940 17.43 -31.05 -14.24
N SER A 941 17.51 -32.28 -14.71
CA SER A 941 17.65 -32.64 -16.12
C SER A 941 16.36 -32.52 -16.94
N LEU A 942 15.20 -32.20 -16.35
CA LEU A 942 13.99 -31.94 -17.13
C LEU A 942 14.04 -30.56 -17.78
N ALA A 943 13.66 -30.51 -19.06
CA ALA A 943 13.53 -29.32 -19.87
C ALA A 943 12.19 -29.33 -20.61
N LEU A 944 11.59 -28.15 -20.76
CA LEU A 944 10.33 -27.97 -21.46
C LEU A 944 10.57 -27.91 -22.97
N GLU A 945 10.05 -28.88 -23.74
CA GLU A 945 10.28 -28.96 -25.19
C GLU A 945 9.12 -28.35 -26.00
N LEU A 946 9.48 -27.60 -27.04
CA LEU A 946 8.59 -26.84 -27.91
C LEU A 946 8.81 -27.22 -29.39
N GLY A 947 7.76 -27.18 -30.20
CA GLY A 947 7.82 -27.31 -31.67
C GLY A 947 7.38 -28.65 -32.28
N ARG A 948 7.14 -29.69 -31.46
CA ARG A 948 6.81 -31.05 -31.93
C ARG A 948 5.42 -31.24 -32.57
N GLY A 949 4.53 -30.26 -32.51
CA GLY A 949 3.12 -30.42 -32.92
C GLY A 949 2.60 -29.33 -33.85
N ASP A 950 1.28 -29.26 -33.97
CA ASP A 950 0.56 -28.33 -34.84
C ASP A 950 -0.57 -27.59 -34.12
N GLY A 951 -0.93 -26.42 -34.63
CA GLY A 951 -2.03 -25.61 -34.10
C GLY A 951 -1.85 -25.08 -32.68
N LEU A 952 -2.99 -24.77 -32.06
CA LEU A 952 -3.13 -24.27 -30.70
C LEU A 952 -4.06 -25.24 -29.94
N GLU A 953 -3.56 -25.88 -28.89
CA GLU A 953 -4.37 -26.73 -28.00
C GLU A 953 -4.63 -26.00 -26.68
N VAL A 954 -5.86 -26.12 -26.17
CA VAL A 954 -6.29 -25.50 -24.91
C VAL A 954 -7.02 -26.53 -24.06
N ALA A 955 -6.79 -26.54 -22.75
CA ALA A 955 -7.44 -27.44 -21.80
C ALA A 955 -7.78 -26.75 -20.48
N SER A 956 -8.86 -27.18 -19.83
CA SER A 956 -9.38 -26.68 -18.54
C SER A 956 -9.80 -27.83 -17.63
N ASP A 957 -9.65 -27.65 -16.31
CA ASP A 957 -10.14 -28.56 -15.26
C ASP A 957 -10.40 -27.77 -13.95
N ALA A 958 -11.33 -28.23 -13.12
CA ALA A 958 -11.69 -27.66 -11.82
C ALA A 958 -12.07 -28.73 -10.78
N SER A 959 -11.16 -28.98 -9.83
CA SER A 959 -11.42 -29.85 -8.68
C SER A 959 -12.40 -29.18 -7.69
N PHE A 960 -13.67 -29.55 -7.81
CA PHE A 960 -14.78 -28.98 -7.04
C PHE A 960 -14.61 -29.08 -5.51
N ALA A 961 -14.72 -27.94 -4.83
CA ALA A 961 -14.75 -27.79 -3.37
C ALA A 961 -13.61 -28.50 -2.59
N ASP A 962 -12.46 -28.71 -3.24
CA ASP A 962 -11.32 -29.50 -2.73
C ASP A 962 -10.60 -28.87 -1.52
N ASN A 963 -10.74 -27.56 -1.32
CA ASN A 963 -10.21 -26.90 -0.14
C ASN A 963 -11.18 -27.09 1.02
N THR A 964 -10.90 -28.02 1.94
CA THR A 964 -11.76 -28.33 3.09
C THR A 964 -12.07 -27.13 3.99
N LEU A 965 -11.17 -26.13 4.00
CA LEU A 965 -11.23 -24.94 4.86
C LEU A 965 -12.30 -23.91 4.45
N ASP A 966 -12.45 -23.64 3.15
CA ASP A 966 -13.35 -22.60 2.63
C ASP A 966 -14.25 -23.06 1.48
N ARG A 967 -14.15 -24.35 1.10
CA ARG A 967 -14.91 -25.00 0.02
C ARG A 967 -14.80 -24.33 -1.35
N LYS A 968 -13.78 -23.50 -1.57
CA LYS A 968 -13.44 -23.01 -2.90
C LYS A 968 -12.69 -24.08 -3.69
N SER A 969 -13.07 -24.24 -4.95
CA SER A 969 -12.49 -25.20 -5.89
C SER A 969 -11.10 -24.77 -6.35
N SER A 970 -10.20 -25.72 -6.59
CA SER A 970 -8.93 -25.49 -7.28
C SER A 970 -9.12 -25.69 -8.79
N GLN A 971 -8.56 -24.79 -9.59
CA GLN A 971 -8.76 -24.72 -11.04
C GLN A 971 -7.43 -24.58 -11.78
N GLY A 972 -7.38 -25.17 -12.96
CA GLY A 972 -6.17 -25.31 -13.76
C GLY A 972 -6.44 -25.14 -15.25
N TYR A 973 -5.41 -24.69 -15.98
CA TYR A 973 -5.46 -24.67 -17.44
C TYR A 973 -4.10 -24.95 -18.07
N ALA A 974 -4.13 -25.42 -19.32
CA ALA A 974 -2.96 -25.61 -20.19
C ALA A 974 -3.21 -24.98 -21.57
N ILE A 975 -2.20 -24.32 -22.14
CA ILE A 975 -2.21 -23.82 -23.51
C ILE A 975 -0.91 -24.27 -24.20
N LYS A 976 -1.02 -25.11 -25.22
CA LYS A 976 0.08 -25.51 -26.10
C LYS A 976 0.00 -24.80 -27.45
N LEU A 977 1.16 -24.46 -28.00
CA LEU A 977 1.33 -23.97 -29.37
C LEU A 977 2.39 -24.83 -30.05
N PHE A 978 2.06 -25.38 -31.23
CA PHE A 978 2.93 -26.31 -31.95
C PHE A 978 3.45 -27.45 -31.05
N GLY A 979 2.56 -28.04 -30.25
CA GLY A 979 2.84 -29.11 -29.28
C GLY A 979 3.56 -28.68 -27.99
N GLY A 980 4.19 -27.50 -27.95
CA GLY A 980 4.92 -26.99 -26.78
C GLY A 980 4.04 -26.18 -25.83
N LEU A 981 4.16 -26.38 -24.52
CA LEU A 981 3.36 -25.66 -23.53
C LEU A 981 3.85 -24.20 -23.36
N ILE A 982 3.00 -23.22 -23.69
CA ILE A 982 3.36 -21.80 -23.67
C ILE A 982 2.74 -21.02 -22.51
N ALA A 983 1.59 -21.47 -21.99
CA ALA A 983 0.97 -20.91 -20.80
C ALA A 983 0.23 -21.99 -20.00
N TRP A 984 0.21 -21.81 -18.68
CA TRP A 984 -0.49 -22.69 -17.73
C TRP A 984 -0.84 -21.89 -16.49
N ARG A 985 -1.77 -22.40 -15.69
CA ARG A 985 -2.10 -21.86 -14.37
C ARG A 985 -2.57 -22.99 -13.45
N ALA A 986 -2.21 -22.90 -12.18
CA ALA A 986 -2.77 -23.68 -11.09
C ALA A 986 -3.16 -22.69 -9.99
N SER A 987 -4.45 -22.59 -9.65
CA SER A 987 -4.94 -21.56 -8.69
C SER A 987 -6.20 -22.00 -7.96
N LYS A 988 -6.54 -21.33 -6.86
CA LYS A 988 -7.85 -21.49 -6.21
C LYS A 988 -8.86 -20.52 -6.86
N GLN A 989 -10.13 -20.90 -6.95
CA GLN A 989 -11.21 -19.98 -7.32
C GLN A 989 -11.45 -18.94 -6.21
N ASP A 990 -11.87 -17.74 -6.60
CA ASP A 990 -12.14 -16.64 -5.67
C ASP A 990 -13.52 -16.77 -5.01
N THR A 991 -14.47 -17.40 -5.69
CA THR A 991 -15.83 -17.67 -5.18
C THR A 991 -16.01 -19.14 -4.81
N VAL A 992 -16.98 -19.41 -3.94
CA VAL A 992 -17.46 -20.78 -3.67
C VAL A 992 -18.52 -21.09 -4.72
N THR A 993 -18.32 -22.18 -5.45
CA THR A 993 -19.30 -22.74 -6.39
C THR A 993 -20.15 -23.80 -5.70
N THR A 994 -21.36 -24.06 -6.20
CA THR A 994 -22.35 -24.98 -5.58
C THR A 994 -22.46 -26.33 -6.30
N SER A 995 -21.86 -26.47 -7.48
CA SER A 995 -21.68 -27.76 -8.16
C SER A 995 -20.40 -27.80 -8.99
N THR A 996 -19.93 -29.01 -9.32
CA THR A 996 -18.79 -29.23 -10.23
C THR A 996 -18.97 -28.51 -11.56
N THR A 997 -20.19 -28.49 -12.11
CA THR A 997 -20.53 -27.82 -13.37
C THR A 997 -20.33 -26.30 -13.31
N GLU A 998 -20.58 -25.66 -12.16
CA GLU A 998 -20.26 -24.24 -11.97
C GLU A 998 -18.74 -24.02 -11.83
N ALA A 999 -18.03 -24.90 -11.14
CA ALA A 999 -16.58 -24.80 -10.98
C ALA A 999 -15.86 -24.91 -12.33
N GLU A 1000 -16.23 -25.92 -13.13
CA GLU A 1000 -15.76 -26.12 -14.50
C GLU A 1000 -16.04 -24.92 -15.39
N LEU A 1001 -17.27 -24.39 -15.35
CA LEU A 1001 -17.66 -23.25 -16.17
C LEU A 1001 -16.82 -22.00 -15.89
N LEU A 1002 -16.45 -21.75 -14.62
CA LEU A 1002 -15.56 -20.64 -14.25
C LEU A 1002 -14.14 -20.85 -14.79
N ALA A 1003 -13.57 -22.05 -14.64
CA ALA A 1003 -12.23 -22.38 -15.16
C ALA A 1003 -12.18 -22.30 -16.70
N LEU A 1004 -13.19 -22.87 -17.36
CA LEU A 1004 -13.36 -22.85 -18.81
C LEU A 1004 -13.52 -21.42 -19.34
N SER A 1005 -14.31 -20.58 -18.65
CA SER A 1005 -14.44 -19.15 -18.96
C SER A 1005 -13.16 -18.36 -18.72
N GLN A 1006 -12.28 -18.79 -17.80
CA GLN A 1006 -10.97 -18.18 -17.61
C GLN A 1006 -10.02 -18.54 -18.76
N VAL A 1007 -9.83 -19.83 -19.09
CA VAL A 1007 -8.92 -20.20 -20.18
C VAL A 1007 -9.43 -19.72 -21.54
N ALA A 1008 -10.74 -19.61 -21.75
CA ALA A 1008 -11.33 -19.00 -22.94
C ALA A 1008 -10.79 -17.59 -23.21
N LYS A 1009 -10.66 -16.75 -22.18
CA LYS A 1009 -10.13 -15.38 -22.29
C LYS A 1009 -8.64 -15.40 -22.65
N GLU A 1010 -7.89 -16.30 -22.00
CA GLU A 1010 -6.45 -16.48 -22.22
C GLU A 1010 -6.13 -16.99 -23.63
N ALA A 1011 -6.93 -17.93 -24.14
CA ALA A 1011 -6.80 -18.47 -25.47
C ALA A 1011 -7.21 -17.46 -26.56
N ILE A 1012 -8.25 -16.65 -26.31
CA ILE A 1012 -8.60 -15.51 -27.19
C ILE A 1012 -7.45 -14.49 -27.26
N PHE A 1013 -6.80 -14.19 -26.13
CA PHE A 1013 -5.59 -13.35 -26.11
C PHE A 1013 -4.46 -13.97 -26.94
N THR A 1014 -4.14 -15.26 -26.74
CA THR A 1014 -3.14 -15.97 -27.55
C THR A 1014 -3.48 -15.94 -29.04
N SER A 1015 -4.74 -16.15 -29.42
CA SER A 1015 -5.20 -16.12 -30.82
C SER A 1015 -5.04 -14.74 -31.47
N ARG A 1016 -5.26 -13.64 -30.72
CA ARG A 1016 -4.98 -12.27 -31.20
C ARG A 1016 -3.49 -12.05 -31.38
N LEU A 1017 -2.70 -12.35 -30.36
CA LEU A 1017 -1.25 -12.16 -30.36
C LEU A 1017 -0.56 -12.96 -31.48
N LEU A 1018 -1.03 -14.17 -31.81
CA LEU A 1018 -0.55 -14.94 -32.95
C LEU A 1018 -0.89 -14.30 -34.30
N LYS A 1019 -2.09 -13.71 -34.45
CA LYS A 1019 -2.47 -12.95 -35.65
C LYS A 1019 -1.65 -11.67 -35.80
N GLU A 1020 -1.37 -10.97 -34.69
CA GLU A 1020 -0.49 -9.79 -34.66
C GLU A 1020 0.97 -10.16 -35.00
N LEU A 1021 1.43 -11.36 -34.63
CA LEU A 1021 2.70 -11.98 -35.06
C LEU A 1021 2.68 -12.58 -36.48
N GLN A 1022 1.57 -12.44 -37.23
CA GLN A 1022 1.39 -13.00 -38.58
C GLN A 1022 1.47 -14.55 -38.65
N VAL A 1023 1.28 -15.24 -37.52
CA VAL A 1023 1.30 -16.70 -37.42
C VAL A 1023 -0.07 -17.28 -37.75
N ASN A 1024 -0.21 -17.82 -38.95
CA ASN A 1024 -1.43 -18.48 -39.41
C ASN A 1024 -1.60 -19.88 -38.79
N LEU A 1025 -2.62 -20.05 -37.95
CA LEU A 1025 -3.08 -21.36 -37.49
C LEU A 1025 -4.00 -22.00 -38.53
N SER A 1026 -3.91 -23.32 -38.70
CA SER A 1026 -4.71 -24.09 -39.67
C SER A 1026 -6.21 -24.17 -39.33
N ASN A 1027 -6.59 -23.95 -38.06
CA ASN A 1027 -7.97 -23.80 -37.62
C ASN A 1027 -8.15 -22.42 -36.97
N PRO A 1028 -9.07 -21.57 -37.45
CA PRO A 1028 -9.35 -20.26 -36.85
C PRO A 1028 -10.18 -20.35 -35.55
N ILE A 1029 -10.83 -21.50 -35.28
CA ILE A 1029 -11.68 -21.73 -34.10
C ILE A 1029 -10.84 -22.27 -32.94
N ILE A 1030 -10.90 -21.59 -31.79
CA ILE A 1030 -10.17 -22.01 -30.59
C ILE A 1030 -10.87 -23.24 -30.00
N THR A 1031 -10.19 -24.38 -30.01
CA THR A 1031 -10.74 -25.63 -29.45
C THR A 1031 -10.25 -25.84 -28.04
N ILE A 1032 -11.18 -25.95 -27.08
CA ILE A 1032 -10.90 -26.11 -25.65
C ILE A 1032 -11.38 -27.47 -25.17
N LYS A 1033 -10.46 -28.25 -24.60
CA LYS A 1033 -10.70 -29.56 -24.00
C LYS A 1033 -11.25 -29.39 -22.57
N CYS A 1034 -12.34 -30.08 -22.26
CA CYS A 1034 -12.97 -30.17 -20.93
C CYS A 1034 -13.48 -31.62 -20.75
N ASP A 1035 -13.52 -32.16 -19.52
CA ASP A 1035 -14.00 -33.51 -19.25
C ASP A 1035 -15.46 -33.55 -18.74
N ASN A 1036 -16.02 -32.41 -18.34
CA ASN A 1036 -17.38 -32.33 -17.83
C ASN A 1036 -18.40 -32.16 -18.97
N THR A 1037 -19.04 -33.27 -19.34
CA THR A 1037 -20.08 -33.30 -20.38
C THR A 1037 -21.28 -32.38 -20.10
N GLN A 1038 -21.62 -32.11 -18.83
CA GLN A 1038 -22.71 -31.20 -18.48
C GLN A 1038 -22.32 -29.73 -18.74
N THR A 1039 -21.07 -29.35 -18.44
CA THR A 1039 -20.54 -28.02 -18.80
C THR A 1039 -20.54 -27.82 -20.31
N ILE A 1040 -20.14 -28.85 -21.06
CA ILE A 1040 -20.15 -28.83 -22.53
C ILE A 1040 -21.57 -28.65 -23.09
N ARG A 1041 -22.57 -29.36 -22.56
CA ARG A 1041 -23.99 -29.18 -22.96
C ARG A 1041 -24.52 -27.78 -22.64
N LEU A 1042 -24.27 -27.25 -21.44
CA LEU A 1042 -24.69 -25.89 -21.06
C LEU A 1042 -24.12 -24.80 -21.97
N VAL A 1043 -22.96 -25.03 -22.58
CA VAL A 1043 -22.31 -24.07 -23.49
C VAL A 1043 -22.77 -24.25 -24.94
N ASN A 1044 -23.05 -25.49 -25.38
CA ASN A 1044 -23.38 -25.81 -26.77
C ASN A 1044 -24.88 -25.88 -27.09
N GLU A 1045 -25.77 -26.16 -26.12
CA GLU A 1045 -27.20 -26.39 -26.37
C GLU A 1045 -28.07 -25.16 -26.07
N ASP A 1046 -28.82 -24.68 -27.06
CA ASP A 1046 -29.71 -23.51 -26.91
C ASP A 1046 -30.77 -23.64 -25.81
N VAL A 1047 -31.24 -24.87 -25.55
CA VAL A 1047 -32.28 -25.17 -24.56
C VAL A 1047 -31.72 -25.28 -23.12
N ALA A 1048 -30.46 -25.69 -22.96
CA ALA A 1048 -29.88 -26.03 -21.66
C ALA A 1048 -29.52 -24.77 -20.83
N LYS A 1049 -30.45 -24.29 -20.00
CA LYS A 1049 -30.22 -23.12 -19.12
C LYS A 1049 -29.71 -23.55 -17.74
N LEU A 1050 -28.56 -23.04 -17.33
CA LEU A 1050 -28.04 -23.17 -15.97
C LEU A 1050 -28.93 -22.36 -15.00
N GLN A 1051 -29.72 -23.05 -14.17
CA GLN A 1051 -30.51 -22.39 -13.12
C GLN A 1051 -29.68 -22.10 -11.87
N THR A 1052 -28.70 -21.20 -11.99
CA THR A 1052 -27.90 -20.73 -10.85
C THR A 1052 -28.50 -19.49 -10.20
N LYS A 1053 -28.39 -19.39 -8.87
CA LYS A 1053 -28.66 -18.16 -8.10
C LYS A 1053 -27.45 -17.21 -8.08
N LEU A 1054 -26.28 -17.67 -8.54
CA LEU A 1054 -25.03 -16.92 -8.53
C LEU A 1054 -24.87 -16.11 -9.82
N ARG A 1055 -25.32 -14.84 -9.80
CA ARG A 1055 -25.25 -13.90 -10.94
C ARG A 1055 -23.86 -13.82 -11.60
N HIS A 1056 -22.77 -14.04 -10.85
CA HIS A 1056 -21.43 -14.05 -11.45
C HIS A 1056 -21.22 -15.27 -12.37
N VAL A 1057 -21.57 -16.49 -11.92
CA VAL A 1057 -21.49 -17.72 -12.72
C VAL A 1057 -22.38 -17.61 -13.97
N ASP A 1058 -23.56 -17.02 -13.84
CA ASP A 1058 -24.47 -16.78 -14.97
C ASP A 1058 -23.89 -15.82 -16.03
N ILE A 1059 -23.18 -14.76 -15.61
CA ILE A 1059 -22.45 -13.87 -16.53
C ILE A 1059 -21.34 -14.64 -17.28
N HIS A 1060 -20.61 -15.53 -16.59
CA HIS A 1060 -19.62 -16.40 -17.22
C HIS A 1060 -20.25 -17.39 -18.22
N ASN A 1061 -21.42 -17.96 -17.89
CA ASN A 1061 -22.23 -18.81 -18.78
C ASN A 1061 -22.60 -18.06 -20.07
N HIS A 1062 -23.29 -16.93 -19.93
CA HIS A 1062 -23.79 -16.15 -21.06
C HIS A 1062 -22.67 -15.64 -21.97
N TRP A 1063 -21.54 -15.19 -21.41
CA TRP A 1063 -20.39 -14.75 -22.21
C TRP A 1063 -19.72 -15.92 -22.96
N LEU A 1064 -19.52 -17.07 -22.31
CA LEU A 1064 -18.89 -18.22 -22.97
C LEU A 1064 -19.76 -18.78 -24.10
N ARG A 1065 -21.08 -18.88 -23.86
CA ARG A 1065 -22.07 -19.23 -24.90
C ARG A 1065 -22.01 -18.26 -26.07
N GLN A 1066 -21.95 -16.95 -25.81
CA GLN A 1066 -21.84 -15.93 -26.86
C GLN A 1066 -20.62 -16.16 -27.78
N GLU A 1067 -19.45 -16.53 -27.23
CA GLU A 1067 -18.25 -16.82 -28.02
C GLU A 1067 -18.29 -18.17 -28.75
N VAL A 1068 -19.07 -19.14 -28.26
CA VAL A 1068 -19.32 -20.41 -28.96
C VAL A 1068 -20.35 -20.24 -30.08
N THR A 1069 -21.46 -19.52 -29.87
CA THR A 1069 -22.41 -19.15 -30.93
C THR A 1069 -21.74 -18.33 -32.05
N ARG A 1070 -20.78 -17.46 -31.69
CA ARG A 1070 -19.91 -16.74 -32.64
C ARG A 1070 -18.92 -17.63 -33.42
N LYS A 1071 -18.74 -18.88 -33.01
CA LYS A 1071 -17.69 -19.79 -33.50
C LYS A 1071 -16.27 -19.26 -33.25
N THR A 1072 -16.09 -18.38 -32.26
CA THR A 1072 -14.75 -18.01 -31.74
C THR A 1072 -14.13 -19.21 -31.02
N ILE A 1073 -14.95 -19.93 -30.26
CA ILE A 1073 -14.58 -21.07 -29.42
C ILE A 1073 -15.40 -22.30 -29.82
N LYS A 1074 -14.79 -23.48 -29.67
CA LYS A 1074 -15.45 -24.79 -29.63
C LYS A 1074 -15.01 -25.49 -28.34
N VAL A 1075 -15.95 -26.11 -27.62
CA VAL A 1075 -15.62 -26.95 -26.45
C VAL A 1075 -15.77 -28.41 -26.83
N GLU A 1076 -14.75 -29.22 -26.56
CA GLU A 1076 -14.69 -30.65 -26.88
C GLU A 1076 -14.46 -31.50 -25.63
N TYR A 1077 -15.08 -32.68 -25.61
CA TYR A 1077 -14.92 -33.66 -24.54
C TYR A 1077 -13.59 -34.41 -24.65
N VAL A 1078 -12.88 -34.54 -23.54
CA VAL A 1078 -11.70 -35.41 -23.38
C VAL A 1078 -11.82 -36.17 -22.06
N PRO A 1079 -11.59 -37.51 -22.02
CA PRO A 1079 -11.59 -38.26 -20.76
C PRO A 1079 -10.55 -37.74 -19.77
N SER A 1080 -10.88 -37.73 -18.47
CA SER A 1080 -10.07 -37.10 -17.40
C SER A 1080 -8.62 -37.62 -17.33
N ASP A 1081 -8.37 -38.90 -17.62
CA ASP A 1081 -7.00 -39.46 -17.68
C ASP A 1081 -6.11 -38.84 -18.77
N ASN A 1082 -6.73 -38.27 -19.82
CA ASN A 1082 -6.07 -37.53 -20.90
C ASN A 1082 -6.16 -36.00 -20.69
N MET A 1083 -6.68 -35.53 -19.55
CA MET A 1083 -6.85 -34.11 -19.26
C MET A 1083 -5.58 -33.52 -18.65
N ILE A 1084 -4.74 -32.90 -19.49
CA ILE A 1084 -3.51 -32.20 -19.04
C ILE A 1084 -3.76 -31.14 -17.95
N ALA A 1085 -4.97 -30.60 -17.82
CA ALA A 1085 -5.30 -29.64 -16.76
C ALA A 1085 -5.49 -30.29 -15.37
N ASP A 1086 -5.72 -31.61 -15.30
CA ASP A 1086 -5.95 -32.41 -14.08
C ASP A 1086 -4.79 -32.27 -13.06
N GLY A 1087 -3.55 -32.33 -13.54
CA GLY A 1087 -2.34 -32.13 -12.73
C GLY A 1087 -2.10 -30.68 -12.25
N PHE A 1088 -2.95 -29.73 -12.65
CA PHE A 1088 -2.95 -28.35 -12.13
C PHE A 1088 -4.02 -28.11 -11.04
N THR A 1089 -4.92 -29.07 -10.78
CA THR A 1089 -5.99 -28.91 -9.78
C THR A 1089 -5.85 -29.79 -8.54
N LYS A 1090 -5.14 -30.92 -8.66
CA LYS A 1090 -4.95 -31.90 -7.58
C LYS A 1090 -3.56 -32.55 -7.62
N SER A 1091 -3.15 -33.19 -6.53
CA SER A 1091 -1.93 -33.99 -6.50
C SER A 1091 -2.19 -35.37 -7.11
N LEU A 1092 -1.28 -35.84 -7.96
CA LEU A 1092 -1.41 -37.12 -8.67
C LEU A 1092 -0.50 -38.20 -8.04
N PRO A 1093 -0.91 -39.48 -8.04
CA PRO A 1093 -0.05 -40.59 -7.68
C PRO A 1093 1.07 -40.80 -8.72
N ALA A 1094 2.17 -41.45 -8.31
CA ALA A 1094 3.40 -41.55 -9.11
C ALA A 1094 3.22 -42.19 -10.50
N ASN A 1095 2.27 -43.13 -10.65
CA ASN A 1095 1.92 -43.73 -11.94
C ASN A 1095 1.28 -42.72 -12.91
N LYS A 1096 0.36 -41.87 -12.43
CA LYS A 1096 -0.21 -40.76 -13.22
C LYS A 1096 0.80 -39.62 -13.41
N TRP A 1097 1.73 -39.42 -12.47
CA TRP A 1097 2.77 -38.39 -12.56
C TRP A 1097 3.63 -38.51 -13.83
N ALA A 1098 4.06 -39.73 -14.17
CA ALA A 1098 4.86 -39.96 -15.38
C ALA A 1098 4.10 -39.58 -16.67
N SER A 1099 2.80 -39.89 -16.74
CA SER A 1099 1.95 -39.47 -17.86
C SER A 1099 1.77 -37.96 -17.91
N PHE A 1100 1.57 -37.30 -16.75
CA PHE A 1100 1.46 -35.84 -16.68
C PHE A 1100 2.74 -35.13 -17.17
N LEU A 1101 3.94 -35.63 -16.82
CA LEU A 1101 5.20 -35.05 -17.31
C LEU A 1101 5.34 -35.13 -18.84
N ASP A 1102 4.94 -36.25 -19.45
CA ASP A 1102 4.92 -36.41 -20.91
C ASP A 1102 3.86 -35.49 -21.56
N GLN A 1103 2.65 -35.45 -21.00
CA GLN A 1103 1.59 -34.53 -21.44
C GLN A 1103 2.05 -33.05 -21.39
N LEU A 1104 2.83 -32.65 -20.38
CA LEU A 1104 3.42 -31.30 -20.26
C LEU A 1104 4.52 -31.01 -21.29
N GLY A 1105 5.11 -32.03 -21.92
CA GLY A 1105 6.29 -31.87 -22.78
C GLY A 1105 7.61 -31.70 -22.00
N LEU A 1106 7.69 -32.21 -20.77
CA LEU A 1106 8.90 -32.17 -19.95
C LEU A 1106 9.79 -33.40 -20.24
N VAL A 1107 10.75 -33.21 -21.13
CA VAL A 1107 11.70 -34.26 -21.55
C VAL A 1107 13.00 -34.16 -20.76
N LYS A 1108 13.76 -35.26 -20.71
CA LYS A 1108 15.18 -35.15 -20.32
C LYS A 1108 15.92 -34.30 -21.34
N ARG A 1109 16.56 -33.24 -20.85
CA ARG A 1109 17.56 -32.43 -21.55
C ARG A 1109 18.53 -33.36 -22.29
N LYS A 1110 18.74 -33.09 -23.58
CA LYS A 1110 19.91 -33.64 -24.29
C LYS A 1110 21.15 -32.86 -23.88
N GLU A 1111 22.29 -33.54 -23.78
CA GLU A 1111 23.57 -32.86 -23.54
C GLU A 1111 23.77 -31.77 -24.61
N SER A 1112 24.43 -30.67 -24.26
CA SER A 1112 24.71 -29.65 -25.27
C SER A 1112 25.73 -30.22 -26.25
N PRO A 1113 25.57 -30.08 -27.58
CA PRO A 1113 26.60 -30.51 -28.53
C PRO A 1113 27.92 -29.74 -28.37
N LEU A 1114 27.91 -28.62 -27.62
CA LEU A 1114 29.13 -27.95 -27.15
C LEU A 1114 29.85 -28.73 -26.04
N LYS A 1115 29.14 -29.49 -25.19
CA LYS A 1115 29.79 -30.41 -24.24
C LYS A 1115 30.35 -31.63 -24.96
N GLU A 1116 29.61 -32.21 -25.90
CA GLU A 1116 30.11 -33.33 -26.72
C GLU A 1116 31.37 -32.89 -27.48
N ALA A 1117 31.33 -31.75 -28.18
CA ALA A 1117 32.51 -31.21 -28.88
C ALA A 1117 33.63 -30.67 -27.96
N GLU A 1118 33.35 -30.33 -26.69
CA GLU A 1118 34.40 -30.04 -25.70
C GLU A 1118 34.99 -31.33 -25.08
N LEU A 1119 34.22 -32.40 -24.95
CA LEU A 1119 34.72 -33.73 -24.57
C LEU A 1119 35.53 -34.36 -25.70
N GLU A 1120 35.06 -34.32 -26.95
CA GLU A 1120 35.81 -34.77 -28.13
C GLU A 1120 37.15 -34.02 -28.21
N LYS A 1121 37.16 -32.69 -28.08
CA LYS A 1121 38.42 -31.92 -28.06
C LYS A 1121 39.31 -32.19 -26.85
N LEU A 1122 38.74 -32.54 -25.70
CA LEU A 1122 39.52 -32.98 -24.55
C LEU A 1122 40.07 -34.40 -24.73
N GLN A 1123 39.35 -35.29 -25.43
CA GLN A 1123 39.84 -36.60 -25.84
C GLN A 1123 40.92 -36.49 -26.91
N GLU A 1124 40.71 -35.75 -28.00
CA GLU A 1124 41.75 -35.45 -29.01
C GLU A 1124 43.01 -34.87 -28.36
N HIS A 1125 42.87 -34.00 -27.36
CA HIS A 1125 44.00 -33.41 -26.64
C HIS A 1125 44.64 -34.36 -25.61
N LEU A 1126 43.91 -35.33 -25.06
CA LEU A 1126 44.45 -36.36 -24.18
C LEU A 1126 45.12 -37.49 -24.98
N GLU A 1127 44.50 -37.93 -26.06
CA GLU A 1127 45.04 -38.93 -27.00
C GLU A 1127 46.29 -38.36 -27.70
N GLY A 1128 46.29 -37.08 -28.06
CA GLY A 1128 47.48 -36.31 -28.48
C GLY A 1128 48.48 -35.95 -27.36
N LEU A 1129 48.28 -36.45 -26.14
CA LEU A 1129 49.27 -36.49 -25.05
C LEU A 1129 49.70 -37.93 -24.69
N TYR A 1130 49.13 -38.94 -25.36
CA TYR A 1130 49.48 -40.36 -25.23
C TYR A 1130 50.14 -40.95 -26.50
N MET A 1131 50.35 -40.12 -27.53
CA MET A 1131 51.27 -40.36 -28.66
C MET A 1131 52.44 -39.37 -28.63
#